data_AF-A0A5B8VH63-F1
#
_entry.id   AF-A0A5B8VH63-F1
#
_cell.length_a   1.000
_cell.length_b   1.000
_cell.length_c   1.000
_cell.angle_alpha   90.00
_cell.angle_beta   90.00
_cell.angle_gamma   90.00
#
_symmetry.space_group_name_H-M   'P 1'
#
loop_
_entity.id
_entity.type
_entity.pdbx_description
1 polymer ?
#
loop_
_entity_poly.entity_id
_entity_poly.type
_entity_poly.pdbx_seq_one_letter_code
_entity_poly.pdbx_strand_id
1 'polypeptide(L)'
;MIIIGAAGSGKTALVLEKLKNLPGSVAYISQSKFLVENASTLYYGNGYNNDKQEVEFLSLEDYLGSWEKLRGKEVTFRQFEPWYNRHIQAIKINEPYRVFEEFKGVITGSATDSPYLSQTEYLALGVKQSVFGIEDRRKLYPLFIKYTQWLKESGLYDSNMVCFHHLAKIQPTYNYIMVDEVQDLTNMQLNCILKSLATPGNFILTGDSNQIVHPNLFSWAKVKSYFHQTVDVTKQLQILQTNYRNSAQVVTLSNYLLKIRNARFGSIDKESNYLVNTISQEKGEVLLYPDDEKTKKELNRRTQSSTRFAVIVTDNKYKEAARAYFKTPLVFSVQEAKGLEYENVILMNLVSNNDKQFKEIIQGVSPEDLTGNELHYSRGANKADKEGEIYKFYINSFYVAITRAIKNIYLFEARLDHPILTLMQLRETKSGLQVKEEKSSMDEWLEEARRLEDQGKLEQAEQIRAKYLGYEYLDQQQLEEICQLALDPTKTEQEVKKERKQLFQYASNHQRFDWIEALANLHFPRAIAFMKELRLVRKEFAKNVRTGRTQTAFSVINKYGTNFKTDEGQTGLMLALYHGQVDFARAMLKRKASLTAIDENGLLPLDHLLSGYFQYLQQKNPQLATTDTLEQLFQDVKPVGITVDTGDRKLYIAGQSMIFFLMSVMRAVQKKQPTYSVKWVDHQAKEQNQPLPGFSMNDFMEITSAFPGEILPKYRKKRTYINAILSNNEYHRRDKPYCKAVFLRVGKGIYALNPDVHI
;
A
#
# COMPACT_ATOMS: atom_id res chain seq x y z
N MET A 1 17.40 -17.54 -3.23
CA MET A 1 17.23 -17.78 -1.76
C MET A 1 15.77 -17.58 -1.37
N ILE A 2 15.27 -18.37 -0.43
CA ILE A 2 13.90 -18.24 0.12
C ILE A 2 13.99 -18.05 1.64
N ILE A 3 13.35 -17.00 2.15
CA ILE A 3 13.24 -16.71 3.58
C ILE A 3 11.79 -16.90 4.01
N ILE A 4 11.55 -17.74 5.00
CA ILE A 4 10.21 -18.03 5.51
C ILE A 4 10.20 -17.64 6.97
N GLY A 5 9.16 -16.99 7.44
CA GLY A 5 9.10 -16.63 8.85
C GLY A 5 7.74 -16.12 9.28
N ALA A 6 7.41 -16.37 10.54
CA ALA A 6 6.13 -15.96 11.12
C ALA A 6 5.94 -14.44 11.05
N ALA A 7 4.70 -13.98 11.27
CA ALA A 7 4.43 -12.59 11.62
C ALA A 7 5.40 -12.12 12.72
N GLY A 8 5.93 -10.90 12.60
CA GLY A 8 6.85 -10.34 13.60
C GLY A 8 8.27 -10.91 13.63
N SER A 9 8.69 -11.74 12.66
CA SER A 9 10.04 -12.34 12.63
C SER A 9 11.15 -11.46 12.03
N GLY A 10 10.83 -10.24 11.59
CA GLY A 10 11.82 -9.31 11.03
C GLY A 10 12.24 -9.60 9.58
N LYS A 11 11.43 -10.35 8.82
CA LYS A 11 11.68 -10.71 7.41
C LYS A 11 12.13 -9.53 6.55
N THR A 12 11.31 -8.48 6.49
CA THR A 12 11.58 -7.27 5.69
C THR A 12 12.91 -6.63 6.08
N ALA A 13 13.20 -6.46 7.37
CA ALA A 13 14.46 -5.89 7.84
C ALA A 13 15.68 -6.72 7.39
N LEU A 14 15.62 -8.05 7.52
CA LEU A 14 16.68 -8.95 7.09
C LEU A 14 16.89 -8.89 5.56
N VAL A 15 15.80 -8.82 4.79
CA VAL A 15 15.86 -8.72 3.32
C VAL A 15 16.52 -7.41 2.91
N LEU A 16 16.18 -6.28 3.54
CA LEU A 16 16.79 -4.99 3.27
C LEU A 16 18.29 -4.96 3.62
N GLU A 17 18.71 -5.56 4.73
CA GLU A 17 20.14 -5.69 5.07
C GLU A 17 20.90 -6.56 4.07
N LYS A 18 20.27 -7.62 3.54
CA LYS A 18 20.86 -8.41 2.45
C LYS A 18 20.95 -7.61 1.16
N LEU A 19 19.95 -6.77 0.87
CA LEU A 19 19.91 -5.90 -0.31
C LEU A 19 21.15 -5.01 -0.39
N LYS A 20 21.60 -4.46 0.75
CA LYS A 20 22.79 -3.61 0.85
C LYS A 20 24.08 -4.22 0.30
N ASN A 21 24.14 -5.55 0.16
CA ASN A 21 25.33 -6.28 -0.30
C ASN A 21 25.31 -6.67 -1.79
N LEU A 22 24.20 -6.45 -2.52
CA LEU A 22 24.03 -6.92 -3.90
C LEU A 22 24.30 -5.84 -4.96
N PRO A 23 25.41 -5.86 -5.72
CA PRO A 23 25.72 -4.81 -6.68
C PRO A 23 24.80 -4.84 -7.92
N GLY A 24 24.76 -3.73 -8.66
CA GLY A 24 24.04 -3.61 -9.93
C GLY A 24 22.60 -3.15 -9.77
N SER A 25 21.76 -3.48 -10.74
CA SER A 25 20.33 -3.14 -10.75
C SER A 25 19.55 -4.15 -9.90
N VAL A 26 18.83 -3.65 -8.92
CA VAL A 26 18.08 -4.44 -7.94
C VAL A 26 16.64 -3.96 -7.86
N ALA A 27 15.68 -4.88 -7.95
CA ALA A 27 14.27 -4.58 -7.66
C ALA A 27 13.88 -5.13 -6.30
N TYR A 28 13.24 -4.30 -5.48
CA TYR A 28 12.43 -4.71 -4.33
C TYR A 28 10.96 -4.56 -4.70
N ILE A 29 10.21 -5.66 -4.69
CA ILE A 29 8.82 -5.71 -5.12
C ILE A 29 7.94 -6.20 -3.98
N SER A 30 6.82 -5.51 -3.74
CA SER A 30 5.75 -5.98 -2.85
C SER A 30 4.38 -5.62 -3.42
N GLN A 31 3.30 -6.13 -2.82
CA GLN A 31 1.94 -5.96 -3.35
C GLN A 31 1.44 -4.51 -3.14
N SER A 32 1.74 -3.90 -1.99
CA SER A 32 1.24 -2.57 -1.60
C SER A 32 2.31 -1.48 -1.69
N LYS A 33 1.92 -0.31 -2.21
CA LYS A 33 2.75 0.90 -2.23
C LYS A 33 3.23 1.32 -0.84
N PHE A 34 2.39 1.18 0.19
CA PHE A 34 2.76 1.50 1.57
C PHE A 34 3.92 0.64 2.08
N LEU A 35 3.89 -0.68 1.79
CA LEU A 35 4.98 -1.59 2.20
C LEU A 35 6.29 -1.21 1.51
N VAL A 36 6.21 -0.82 0.24
CA VAL A 36 7.35 -0.42 -0.59
C VAL A 36 7.95 0.90 -0.11
N GLU A 37 7.13 1.89 0.21
CA GLU A 37 7.58 3.18 0.75
C GLU A 37 8.24 3.04 2.12
N ASN A 38 7.66 2.21 3.00
CA ASN A 38 8.26 1.89 4.30
C ASN A 38 9.60 1.15 4.13
N ALA A 39 9.66 0.16 3.25
CA ALA A 39 10.88 -0.59 2.98
C ALA A 39 11.99 0.32 2.43
N SER A 40 11.65 1.23 1.52
CA SER A 40 12.59 2.22 0.98
C SER A 40 13.07 3.21 2.04
N THR A 41 12.17 3.69 2.91
CA THR A 41 12.51 4.57 4.04
C THR A 41 13.47 3.88 5.01
N LEU A 42 13.22 2.61 5.36
CA LEU A 42 14.11 1.82 6.21
C LEU A 42 15.47 1.58 5.54
N TYR A 43 15.48 1.30 4.24
CA TYR A 43 16.71 1.03 3.48
C TYR A 43 17.66 2.23 3.46
N TYR A 44 17.13 3.42 3.16
CA TYR A 44 17.89 4.67 3.12
C TYR A 44 18.00 5.35 4.50
N GLY A 45 17.48 4.70 5.55
CA GLY A 45 17.53 5.18 6.92
C GLY A 45 18.96 5.43 7.39
N ASN A 46 19.13 6.37 8.33
CA ASN A 46 20.42 6.77 8.89
C ASN A 46 21.46 7.26 7.85
N GLY A 47 20.99 7.78 6.70
CA GLY A 47 21.86 8.35 5.67
C GLY A 47 22.61 7.30 4.84
N TYR A 48 22.17 6.03 4.85
CA TYR A 48 22.78 4.98 4.07
C TYR A 48 22.63 5.22 2.56
N ASN A 49 23.71 4.99 1.80
CA ASN A 49 23.73 5.01 0.34
C ASN A 49 24.79 4.02 -0.17
N ASN A 50 24.55 3.39 -1.32
CA ASN A 50 25.51 2.49 -1.98
C ASN A 50 25.59 2.77 -3.47
N ASP A 51 26.71 3.35 -3.89
CA ASP A 51 26.92 3.79 -5.28
C ASP A 51 27.16 2.64 -6.26
N LYS A 52 27.32 1.41 -5.77
CA LYS A 52 27.44 0.20 -6.59
C LYS A 52 26.07 -0.40 -6.93
N GLN A 53 24.97 0.23 -6.50
CA GLN A 53 23.62 -0.30 -6.60
C GLN A 53 22.66 0.73 -7.18
N GLU A 54 21.77 0.25 -8.04
CA GLU A 54 20.59 0.99 -8.49
C GLU A 54 19.37 0.21 -8.02
N VAL A 55 18.75 0.69 -6.94
CA VAL A 55 17.65 -0.01 -6.27
C VAL A 55 16.31 0.65 -6.62
N GLU A 56 15.39 -0.15 -7.14
CA GLU A 56 14.00 0.25 -7.40
C GLU A 56 13.07 -0.41 -6.39
N PHE A 57 12.31 0.41 -5.67
CA PHE A 57 11.28 -0.03 -4.74
C PHE A 57 9.93 0.12 -5.46
N LEU A 58 9.30 -1.00 -5.82
CA LEU A 58 8.13 -1.05 -6.69
C LEU A 58 6.97 -1.78 -6.03
N SER A 59 5.77 -1.19 -6.06
CA SER A 59 4.56 -1.99 -5.88
C SER A 59 4.33 -2.87 -7.12
N LEU A 60 3.44 -3.86 -7.04
CA LEU A 60 3.05 -4.65 -8.22
C LEU A 60 2.49 -3.73 -9.32
N GLU A 61 1.71 -2.71 -8.96
CA GLU A 61 1.20 -1.73 -9.91
C GLU A 61 2.33 -0.92 -10.57
N ASP A 62 3.31 -0.44 -9.80
CA ASP A 62 4.49 0.27 -10.33
C ASP A 62 5.30 -0.63 -11.27
N TYR A 63 5.49 -1.91 -10.90
CA TYR A 63 6.20 -2.88 -11.73
C TYR A 63 5.50 -3.10 -13.06
N LEU A 64 4.19 -3.33 -13.07
CA LEU A 64 3.43 -3.52 -14.30
C LEU A 64 3.42 -2.24 -15.15
N GLY A 65 3.20 -1.09 -14.52
CA GLY A 65 3.28 0.22 -15.15
C GLY A 65 4.63 0.50 -15.82
N SER A 66 5.72 -0.08 -15.29
CA SER A 66 7.06 0.09 -15.84
C SER A 66 7.29 -0.61 -17.18
N TRP A 67 6.45 -1.59 -17.53
CA TRP A 67 6.49 -2.28 -18.83
C TRP A 67 5.55 -1.64 -19.83
N GLU A 68 4.36 -1.26 -19.37
CA GLU A 68 3.36 -0.56 -20.16
C GLU A 68 2.37 0.15 -19.24
N LYS A 69 1.92 1.33 -19.65
CA LYS A 69 0.93 2.11 -18.94
C LYS A 69 -0.37 1.32 -18.78
N LEU A 70 -0.74 1.13 -17.52
CA LEU A 70 -2.00 0.49 -17.13
C LEU A 70 -3.18 1.38 -17.53
N ARG A 71 -4.12 0.80 -18.28
CA ARG A 71 -5.37 1.46 -18.69
C ARG A 71 -6.48 1.08 -17.72
N GLY A 72 -7.12 2.09 -17.12
CA GLY A 72 -8.17 1.86 -16.12
C GLY A 72 -7.62 1.69 -14.70
N LYS A 73 -8.41 1.08 -13.82
CA LYS A 73 -8.03 0.80 -12.42
C LYS A 73 -8.08 -0.70 -12.13
N GLU A 74 -7.26 -1.18 -11.20
CA GLU A 74 -7.37 -2.57 -10.76
C GLU A 74 -8.74 -2.77 -10.09
N VAL A 75 -9.40 -3.87 -10.43
CA VAL A 75 -10.65 -4.26 -9.78
C VAL A 75 -10.43 -4.58 -8.30
N THR A 76 -11.25 -3.95 -7.46
CA THR A 76 -11.27 -4.17 -6.01
C THR A 76 -12.51 -4.98 -5.60
N PHE A 77 -12.45 -5.67 -4.46
CA PHE A 77 -13.61 -6.37 -3.90
C PHE A 77 -14.79 -5.42 -3.70
N ARG A 78 -14.50 -4.18 -3.29
CA ARG A 78 -15.48 -3.09 -3.09
C ARG A 78 -16.31 -2.78 -4.35
N GLN A 79 -15.70 -2.85 -5.53
CA GLN A 79 -16.40 -2.68 -6.80
C GLN A 79 -17.09 -3.97 -7.25
N PHE A 80 -16.48 -5.12 -6.95
CA PHE A 80 -16.98 -6.43 -7.32
C PHE A 80 -18.27 -6.82 -6.58
N GLU A 81 -18.37 -6.57 -5.27
CA GLU A 81 -19.49 -7.03 -4.45
C GLU A 81 -20.86 -6.50 -4.93
N PRO A 82 -21.05 -5.19 -5.20
CA PRO A 82 -22.30 -4.69 -5.77
C PRO A 82 -22.63 -5.24 -7.16
N TRP A 83 -21.60 -5.54 -7.97
CA TRP A 83 -21.79 -6.20 -9.26
C TRP A 83 -22.25 -7.66 -9.08
N TYR A 84 -21.59 -8.41 -8.20
CA TYR A 84 -21.90 -9.81 -7.91
C TYR A 84 -23.29 -9.98 -7.29
N ASN A 85 -23.71 -9.06 -6.42
CA ASN A 85 -25.02 -9.11 -5.76
C ASN A 85 -26.20 -9.11 -6.76
N ARG A 86 -26.02 -8.57 -7.97
CA ARG A 86 -27.02 -8.63 -9.06
C ARG A 86 -27.19 -10.04 -9.64
N HIS A 87 -26.23 -10.92 -9.41
CA HIS A 87 -26.19 -12.29 -9.93
C HIS A 87 -26.43 -13.37 -8.85
N ILE A 88 -26.46 -12.97 -7.58
CA ILE A 88 -26.48 -13.90 -6.44
C ILE A 88 -27.68 -14.85 -6.44
N GLN A 89 -28.86 -14.35 -6.85
CA GLN A 89 -30.10 -15.14 -6.89
C GLN A 89 -30.06 -16.22 -7.97
N ALA A 90 -29.41 -15.95 -9.10
CA ALA A 90 -29.28 -16.90 -10.19
C ALA A 90 -28.27 -18.02 -9.86
N ILE A 91 -27.18 -17.67 -9.16
CA ILE A 91 -26.07 -18.57 -8.89
C ILE A 91 -26.29 -19.39 -7.61
N LYS A 92 -27.03 -18.84 -6.65
CA LYS A 92 -27.30 -19.43 -5.32
C LYS A 92 -26.02 -19.70 -4.51
N ILE A 93 -24.99 -18.87 -4.68
CA ILE A 93 -23.74 -18.89 -3.89
C ILE A 93 -23.63 -17.56 -3.15
N ASN A 94 -23.87 -17.57 -1.84
CA ASN A 94 -23.89 -16.36 -1.00
C ASN A 94 -22.52 -16.08 -0.35
N GLU A 95 -21.46 -16.10 -1.16
CA GLU A 95 -20.07 -15.92 -0.70
C GLU A 95 -19.29 -15.00 -1.66
N PRO A 96 -19.71 -13.74 -1.86
CA PRO A 96 -19.15 -12.82 -2.88
C PRO A 96 -17.63 -12.72 -2.81
N TYR A 97 -17.08 -12.59 -1.60
CA TYR A 97 -15.64 -12.49 -1.40
C TYR A 97 -14.88 -13.74 -1.86
N ARG A 98 -15.39 -14.94 -1.53
CA ARG A 98 -14.76 -16.19 -1.97
C ARG A 98 -14.81 -16.33 -3.49
N VAL A 99 -15.89 -15.87 -4.13
CA VAL A 99 -15.98 -15.86 -5.59
C VAL A 99 -14.96 -14.90 -6.21
N PHE A 100 -14.78 -13.71 -5.62
CA PHE A 100 -13.78 -12.75 -6.06
C PHE A 100 -12.36 -13.35 -6.02
N GLU A 101 -12.01 -14.00 -4.92
CA GLU A 101 -10.72 -14.70 -4.76
C GLU A 101 -10.60 -15.91 -5.68
N GLU A 102 -11.67 -16.64 -5.98
CA GLU A 102 -11.64 -17.72 -6.96
C GLU A 102 -11.34 -17.16 -8.36
N PHE A 103 -11.94 -16.03 -8.74
CA PHE A 103 -11.69 -15.41 -10.03
C PHE A 103 -10.24 -14.94 -10.15
N LYS A 104 -9.73 -14.20 -9.15
CA LYS A 104 -8.37 -13.63 -9.19
C LYS A 104 -7.29 -14.64 -8.83
N GLY A 105 -7.47 -15.44 -7.78
CA GLY A 105 -6.48 -16.37 -7.27
C GLY A 105 -6.40 -17.67 -8.07
N VAL A 106 -7.55 -18.20 -8.52
CA VAL A 106 -7.62 -19.50 -9.20
C VAL A 106 -7.71 -19.33 -10.71
N ILE A 107 -8.77 -18.70 -11.21
CA ILE A 107 -9.09 -18.71 -12.65
C ILE A 107 -8.06 -17.88 -13.44
N THR A 108 -7.76 -16.65 -13.02
CA THR A 108 -6.75 -15.81 -13.68
C THR A 108 -5.33 -16.02 -13.13
N GLY A 109 -5.19 -16.45 -11.87
CA GLY A 109 -3.90 -16.52 -11.17
C GLY A 109 -3.11 -17.82 -11.34
N SER A 110 -3.73 -18.94 -11.74
CA SER A 110 -3.08 -20.26 -11.75
C SER A 110 -2.24 -20.56 -12.98
N ALA A 111 -2.78 -20.26 -14.17
CA ALA A 111 -2.11 -20.50 -15.44
C ALA A 111 -0.96 -19.52 -15.60
N THR A 112 0.08 -19.87 -16.36
CA THR A 112 1.18 -18.95 -16.71
C THR A 112 1.39 -18.78 -18.20
N ASP A 113 0.66 -19.56 -18.98
CA ASP A 113 0.67 -19.70 -20.43
C ASP A 113 -0.64 -19.21 -21.09
N SER A 114 -1.64 -18.85 -20.28
CA SER A 114 -2.88 -18.23 -20.71
C SER A 114 -3.30 -17.10 -19.75
N PRO A 115 -4.16 -16.14 -20.17
CA PRO A 115 -4.62 -15.07 -19.29
C PRO A 115 -5.58 -15.57 -18.19
N TYR A 116 -6.19 -16.73 -18.38
CA TYR A 116 -7.05 -17.43 -17.45
C TYR A 116 -7.33 -18.86 -17.92
N LEU A 117 -7.70 -19.73 -16.98
CA LEU A 117 -8.10 -21.11 -17.27
C LEU A 117 -9.33 -21.18 -18.18
N SER A 118 -9.32 -22.12 -19.14
CA SER A 118 -10.51 -22.51 -19.89
C SER A 118 -11.51 -23.23 -19.00
N GLN A 119 -12.75 -23.39 -19.47
CA GLN A 119 -13.79 -24.09 -18.72
C GLN A 119 -13.38 -25.53 -18.39
N THR A 120 -12.79 -26.22 -19.38
CA THR A 120 -12.34 -27.60 -19.23
C THR A 120 -11.25 -27.70 -18.17
N GLU A 121 -10.25 -26.83 -18.21
CA GLU A 121 -9.15 -26.80 -17.23
C GLU A 121 -9.67 -26.47 -15.83
N TYR A 122 -10.55 -25.47 -15.71
CA TYR A 122 -11.14 -25.06 -14.43
C TYR A 122 -11.97 -26.19 -13.78
N LEU A 123 -12.76 -26.90 -14.58
CA LEU A 123 -13.54 -28.05 -14.11
C LEU A 123 -12.66 -29.26 -13.77
N ALA A 124 -11.52 -29.41 -14.45
CA ALA A 124 -10.54 -30.47 -14.19
C ALA A 124 -9.66 -30.22 -12.95
N LEU A 125 -9.70 -29.02 -12.36
CA LEU A 125 -8.91 -28.70 -11.17
C LEU A 125 -9.18 -29.67 -10.02
N GLY A 126 -8.10 -30.11 -9.37
CA GLY A 126 -8.20 -30.94 -8.18
C GLY A 126 -8.82 -30.19 -7.00
N VAL A 127 -9.15 -30.96 -5.96
CA VAL A 127 -9.72 -30.46 -4.69
C VAL A 127 -8.82 -29.42 -4.01
N LYS A 128 -7.49 -29.52 -4.16
CA LYS A 128 -6.51 -28.57 -3.61
C LYS A 128 -6.35 -27.29 -4.42
N GLN A 129 -7.00 -27.21 -5.58
CA GLN A 129 -6.84 -26.14 -6.54
C GLN A 129 -8.04 -25.20 -6.63
N SER A 130 -9.13 -25.48 -5.90
CA SER A 130 -10.30 -24.59 -5.83
C SER A 130 -11.16 -24.98 -4.64
N VAL A 131 -11.70 -23.99 -3.92
CA VAL A 131 -12.59 -24.21 -2.76
C VAL A 131 -14.01 -24.57 -3.18
N PHE A 132 -14.40 -24.26 -4.40
CA PHE A 132 -15.73 -24.57 -4.92
C PHE A 132 -15.80 -26.01 -5.43
N GLY A 133 -16.95 -26.65 -5.26
CA GLY A 133 -17.21 -27.96 -5.86
C GLY A 133 -17.47 -27.88 -7.35
N ILE A 134 -17.35 -29.01 -8.06
CA ILE A 134 -17.54 -29.06 -9.51
C ILE A 134 -18.88 -28.47 -9.97
N GLU A 135 -19.97 -28.70 -9.23
CA GLU A 135 -21.29 -28.13 -9.54
C GLU A 135 -21.35 -26.61 -9.38
N ASP A 136 -20.65 -26.06 -8.39
CA ASP A 136 -20.55 -24.61 -8.21
C ASP A 136 -19.63 -24.00 -9.26
N ARG A 137 -18.51 -24.65 -9.59
CA ARG A 137 -17.60 -24.25 -10.66
C ARG A 137 -18.31 -24.16 -12.01
N ARG A 138 -19.21 -25.11 -12.31
CA ARG A 138 -20.06 -25.08 -13.52
C ARG A 138 -20.94 -23.82 -13.61
N LYS A 139 -21.43 -23.31 -12.47
CA LYS A 139 -22.22 -22.07 -12.40
C LYS A 139 -21.34 -20.82 -12.43
N LEU A 140 -20.17 -20.88 -11.79
CA LEU A 140 -19.25 -19.76 -11.65
C LEU A 140 -18.54 -19.41 -12.96
N TYR A 141 -18.21 -20.39 -13.80
CA TYR A 141 -17.45 -20.10 -15.03
C TYR A 141 -18.20 -19.19 -16.02
N PRO A 142 -19.50 -19.40 -16.32
CA PRO A 142 -20.27 -18.44 -17.12
C PRO A 142 -20.33 -17.04 -16.50
N LEU A 143 -20.36 -16.94 -15.16
CA LEU A 143 -20.28 -15.65 -14.48
C LEU A 143 -18.89 -15.02 -14.62
N PHE A 144 -17.82 -15.80 -14.56
CA PHE A 144 -16.46 -15.32 -14.79
C PHE A 144 -16.31 -14.68 -16.18
N ILE A 145 -16.93 -15.25 -17.21
CA ILE A 145 -16.94 -14.62 -18.55
C ILE A 145 -17.62 -13.24 -18.50
N LYS A 146 -18.77 -13.12 -17.81
CA LYS A 146 -19.43 -11.81 -17.59
C LYS A 146 -18.56 -10.84 -16.79
N TYR A 147 -17.80 -11.34 -15.82
CA TYR A 147 -16.82 -10.53 -15.07
C TYR A 147 -15.78 -9.92 -16.03
N THR A 148 -15.21 -10.71 -16.95
CA THR A 148 -14.23 -10.16 -17.92
C THR A 148 -14.82 -9.09 -18.85
N GLN A 149 -16.12 -9.19 -19.18
CA GLN A 149 -16.83 -8.17 -19.95
C GLN A 149 -17.06 -6.90 -19.12
N TRP A 150 -17.56 -7.07 -17.89
CA TRP A 150 -17.77 -5.97 -16.95
C TRP A 150 -16.50 -5.18 -16.65
N LEU A 151 -15.34 -5.86 -16.53
CA LEU A 151 -14.06 -5.19 -16.37
C LEU A 151 -13.79 -4.21 -17.52
N LYS A 152 -13.95 -4.66 -18.77
CA LYS A 152 -13.72 -3.82 -19.96
C LYS A 152 -14.69 -2.64 -20.02
N GLU A 153 -15.98 -2.89 -19.81
CA GLU A 153 -17.03 -1.87 -19.84
C GLU A 153 -16.86 -0.80 -18.75
N SER A 154 -16.31 -1.19 -17.59
CA SER A 154 -16.12 -0.32 -16.43
C SER A 154 -14.75 0.37 -16.40
N GLY A 155 -13.89 0.15 -17.40
CA GLY A 155 -12.51 0.64 -17.38
C GLY A 155 -11.70 0.08 -16.21
N LEU A 156 -11.92 -1.19 -15.88
CA LEU A 156 -11.20 -1.94 -14.85
C LEU A 156 -10.31 -3.01 -15.47
N TYR A 157 -9.29 -3.44 -14.72
CA TYR A 157 -8.42 -4.53 -15.11
C TYR A 157 -8.21 -5.55 -13.99
N ASP A 158 -7.85 -6.76 -14.37
CA ASP A 158 -7.35 -7.82 -13.50
C ASP A 158 -5.83 -7.90 -13.65
N SER A 159 -5.09 -7.79 -12.54
CA SER A 159 -3.63 -7.73 -12.57
C SER A 159 -2.98 -9.01 -13.11
N ASN A 160 -3.59 -10.18 -12.95
CA ASN A 160 -3.06 -11.42 -13.53
C ASN A 160 -3.18 -11.43 -15.05
N MET A 161 -4.32 -10.97 -15.56
CA MET A 161 -4.51 -10.83 -17.00
C MET A 161 -3.50 -9.83 -17.56
N VAL A 162 -3.28 -8.69 -16.90
CA VAL A 162 -2.24 -7.72 -17.31
C VAL A 162 -0.85 -8.36 -17.30
N CYS A 163 -0.49 -9.08 -16.22
CA CYS A 163 0.77 -9.81 -16.12
C CYS A 163 1.00 -10.72 -17.34
N PHE A 164 -0.01 -11.50 -17.73
CA PHE A 164 0.06 -12.36 -18.90
C PHE A 164 0.40 -11.58 -20.18
N HIS A 165 -0.35 -10.51 -20.46
CA HIS A 165 -0.13 -9.69 -21.66
C HIS A 165 1.26 -9.03 -21.66
N HIS A 166 1.79 -8.70 -20.48
CA HIS A 166 3.13 -8.12 -20.34
C HIS A 166 4.25 -9.15 -20.51
N LEU A 167 4.01 -10.46 -20.39
CA LEU A 167 5.05 -11.48 -20.56
C LEU A 167 5.81 -11.35 -21.88
N ALA A 168 5.16 -10.89 -22.96
CA ALA A 168 5.81 -10.69 -24.26
C ALA A 168 6.73 -9.45 -24.32
N LYS A 169 6.54 -8.50 -23.39
CA LYS A 169 7.25 -7.21 -23.34
C LYS A 169 8.39 -7.20 -22.33
N ILE A 170 8.29 -8.04 -21.30
CA ILE A 170 9.28 -8.15 -20.24
C ILE A 170 10.61 -8.64 -20.82
N GLN A 171 11.66 -7.85 -20.55
CA GLN A 171 13.04 -8.18 -20.88
C GLN A 171 13.83 -8.44 -19.59
N PRO A 172 14.92 -9.22 -19.63
CA PRO A 172 15.78 -9.38 -18.47
C PRO A 172 16.48 -8.04 -18.13
N THR A 173 16.15 -7.46 -16.97
CA THR A 173 16.57 -6.12 -16.52
C THR A 173 17.33 -6.19 -15.19
N TYR A 174 16.79 -6.87 -14.19
CA TYR A 174 17.34 -6.78 -12.84
C TYR A 174 18.42 -7.83 -12.62
N ASN A 175 19.57 -7.43 -12.07
CA ASN A 175 20.60 -8.37 -11.64
C ASN A 175 20.11 -9.21 -10.46
N TYR A 176 19.30 -8.60 -9.58
CA TYR A 176 18.67 -9.24 -8.45
C TYR A 176 17.22 -8.77 -8.26
N ILE A 177 16.33 -9.68 -7.87
CA ILE A 177 14.94 -9.35 -7.52
C ILE A 177 14.63 -9.83 -6.11
N MET A 178 14.07 -8.97 -5.28
CA MET A 178 13.52 -9.30 -3.98
C MET A 178 12.00 -9.15 -4.04
N VAL A 179 11.28 -10.16 -3.56
CA VAL A 179 9.83 -10.15 -3.50
C VAL A 179 9.41 -10.32 -2.05
N ASP A 180 8.80 -9.28 -1.48
CA ASP A 180 8.24 -9.32 -0.12
C ASP A 180 6.78 -9.73 -0.10
N GLU A 181 6.39 -10.46 0.94
CA GLU A 181 5.07 -11.07 1.12
C GLU A 181 4.62 -11.89 -0.10
N VAL A 182 5.49 -12.77 -0.59
CA VAL A 182 5.25 -13.58 -1.80
C VAL A 182 3.99 -14.43 -1.71
N GLN A 183 3.53 -14.75 -0.49
CA GLN A 183 2.27 -15.45 -0.28
C GLN A 183 1.04 -14.64 -0.71
N ASP A 184 1.16 -13.33 -0.96
CA ASP A 184 0.07 -12.47 -1.44
C ASP A 184 0.07 -12.31 -2.97
N LEU A 185 1.01 -12.96 -3.66
CA LEU A 185 1.10 -12.97 -5.11
C LEU A 185 0.60 -14.30 -5.70
N THR A 186 -0.02 -14.21 -6.86
CA THR A 186 -0.40 -15.39 -7.65
C THR A 186 0.81 -15.96 -8.40
N ASN A 187 0.64 -17.16 -8.96
CA ASN A 187 1.65 -17.78 -9.81
C ASN A 187 1.94 -16.95 -11.07
N MET A 188 0.89 -16.41 -11.72
CA MET A 188 1.04 -15.52 -12.87
C MET A 188 1.84 -14.26 -12.54
N GLN A 189 1.53 -13.60 -11.41
CA GLN A 189 2.24 -12.40 -10.96
C GLN A 189 3.70 -12.69 -10.64
N LEU A 190 3.97 -13.77 -9.90
CA LEU A 190 5.34 -14.16 -9.56
C LEU A 190 6.15 -14.51 -10.82
N ASN A 191 5.57 -15.26 -11.77
CA ASN A 191 6.21 -15.55 -13.06
C ASN A 191 6.53 -14.28 -13.85
N CYS A 192 5.56 -13.36 -13.91
CA CYS A 192 5.71 -12.06 -14.56
C CYS A 192 6.88 -11.25 -13.95
N ILE A 193 7.00 -11.21 -12.63
CA ILE A 193 8.11 -10.56 -11.92
C ILE A 193 9.45 -11.23 -12.27
N LEU A 194 9.54 -12.55 -12.09
CA LEU A 194 10.79 -13.29 -12.23
C LEU A 194 11.32 -13.32 -13.67
N LYS A 195 10.45 -13.16 -14.67
CA LYS A 195 10.85 -13.05 -16.09
C LYS A 195 11.78 -11.86 -16.36
N SER A 196 11.73 -10.83 -15.51
CA SER A 196 12.62 -9.66 -15.61
C SER A 196 14.01 -9.86 -15.00
N LEU A 197 14.33 -11.06 -14.48
CA LEU A 197 15.61 -11.37 -13.88
C LEU A 197 16.67 -11.66 -14.95
N ALA A 198 17.78 -10.92 -14.94
CA ALA A 198 18.90 -11.08 -15.88
C ALA A 198 19.62 -12.43 -15.72
N THR A 199 19.66 -12.96 -14.50
CA THR A 199 20.32 -14.23 -14.20
C THR A 199 19.39 -15.10 -13.37
N PRO A 200 18.93 -16.25 -13.91
CA PRO A 200 18.07 -17.17 -13.16
C PRO A 200 18.66 -17.51 -11.79
N GLY A 201 17.84 -17.41 -10.73
CA GLY A 201 18.25 -17.75 -9.36
C GLY A 201 18.74 -16.60 -8.49
N ASN A 202 19.03 -15.45 -9.07
CA ASN A 202 19.39 -14.23 -8.33
C ASN A 202 18.18 -13.54 -7.69
N PHE A 203 17.37 -14.30 -6.96
CA PHE A 203 16.20 -13.77 -6.26
C PHE A 203 16.25 -14.02 -4.75
N ILE A 204 15.54 -13.18 -4.01
CA ILE A 204 15.17 -13.40 -2.62
C ILE A 204 13.65 -13.35 -2.52
N LEU A 205 13.00 -14.46 -2.18
CA LEU A 205 11.57 -14.48 -1.90
C LEU A 205 11.37 -14.57 -0.40
N THR A 206 10.46 -13.77 0.14
CA THR A 206 10.10 -13.84 1.55
C THR A 206 8.59 -13.94 1.75
N GLY A 207 8.16 -14.69 2.76
CA GLY A 207 6.73 -14.82 3.05
C GLY A 207 6.38 -15.71 4.25
N ASP A 208 5.08 -15.80 4.52
CA ASP A 208 4.48 -16.63 5.56
C ASP A 208 3.20 -17.30 5.07
N SER A 209 3.26 -18.61 4.82
CA SER A 209 2.10 -19.40 4.39
C SER A 209 0.97 -19.45 5.44
N ASN A 210 1.26 -19.17 6.71
CA ASN A 210 0.25 -19.17 7.78
C ASN A 210 -0.61 -17.88 7.74
N GLN A 211 -0.22 -16.88 6.93
CA GLN A 211 -0.97 -15.65 6.70
C GLN A 211 -1.83 -15.68 5.42
N ILE A 212 -1.96 -16.85 4.82
CA ILE A 212 -2.87 -17.07 3.68
C ILE A 212 -4.28 -17.29 4.23
N VAL A 213 -5.10 -16.24 4.17
CA VAL A 213 -6.49 -16.25 4.66
C VAL A 213 -7.50 -16.66 3.58
N HIS A 214 -7.07 -16.75 2.32
CA HIS A 214 -7.90 -17.14 1.17
C HIS A 214 -7.14 -18.00 0.15
N PRO A 215 -7.85 -18.74 -0.73
CA PRO A 215 -7.24 -19.66 -1.68
C PRO A 215 -6.67 -18.88 -2.86
N ASN A 216 -5.43 -18.42 -2.75
CA ASN A 216 -4.66 -17.90 -3.89
C ASN A 216 -3.72 -18.95 -4.52
N LEU A 217 -3.87 -20.20 -4.09
CA LEU A 217 -3.11 -21.36 -4.58
C LEU A 217 -1.60 -21.27 -4.45
N PHE A 218 -1.13 -20.32 -3.65
CA PHE A 218 0.26 -20.20 -3.29
C PHE A 218 0.69 -21.44 -2.51
N SER A 219 1.81 -22.03 -2.92
CA SER A 219 2.54 -23.00 -2.12
C SER A 219 4.02 -22.92 -2.42
N TRP A 220 4.85 -23.17 -1.41
CA TRP A 220 6.30 -23.15 -1.60
C TRP A 220 6.75 -24.27 -2.54
N ALA A 221 6.01 -25.38 -2.58
CA ALA A 221 6.22 -26.44 -3.57
C ALA A 221 6.10 -25.94 -5.03
N LYS A 222 5.09 -25.12 -5.34
CA LYS A 222 4.94 -24.55 -6.69
C LYS A 222 6.02 -23.54 -7.02
N VAL A 223 6.37 -22.67 -6.07
CA VAL A 223 7.50 -21.74 -6.21
C VAL A 223 8.78 -22.52 -6.55
N LYS A 224 9.06 -23.63 -5.84
CA LYS A 224 10.21 -24.49 -6.15
C LYS A 224 10.14 -25.11 -7.55
N SER A 225 8.95 -25.53 -8.01
CA SER A 225 8.79 -26.12 -9.35
C SER A 225 9.15 -25.17 -10.49
N TYR A 226 8.95 -23.85 -10.33
CA TYR A 226 9.40 -22.86 -11.33
C TYR A 226 10.89 -22.90 -11.60
N PHE A 227 11.68 -23.31 -10.61
CA PHE A 227 13.13 -23.23 -10.64
C PHE A 227 13.82 -24.59 -10.68
N HIS A 228 13.08 -25.69 -10.59
CA HIS A 228 13.63 -27.05 -10.50
C HIS A 228 14.56 -27.41 -11.67
N GLN A 229 14.42 -26.75 -12.82
CA GLN A 229 15.26 -26.96 -14.02
C GLN A 229 16.41 -25.96 -14.15
N THR A 230 16.40 -24.84 -13.42
CA THR A 230 17.34 -23.72 -13.60
C THR A 230 18.22 -23.45 -12.38
N VAL A 231 17.75 -23.75 -11.17
CA VAL A 231 18.42 -23.42 -9.90
C VAL A 231 18.04 -24.45 -8.83
N ASP A 232 19.02 -24.98 -8.10
CA ASP A 232 18.73 -25.80 -6.91
C ASP A 232 18.31 -24.90 -5.73
N VAL A 233 17.02 -24.55 -5.69
CA VAL A 233 16.45 -23.67 -4.66
C VAL A 233 16.43 -24.32 -3.28
N THR A 234 16.51 -25.66 -3.21
CA THR A 234 16.40 -26.41 -1.95
C THR A 234 17.57 -26.17 -1.00
N LYS A 235 18.74 -25.77 -1.52
CA LYS A 235 19.94 -25.43 -0.73
C LYS A 235 19.95 -24.01 -0.15
N GLN A 236 18.95 -23.18 -0.46
CA GLN A 236 18.93 -21.76 -0.07
C GLN A 236 17.66 -21.35 0.71
N LEU A 237 17.04 -22.30 1.42
CA LEU A 237 15.87 -22.03 2.25
C LEU A 237 16.29 -21.71 3.69
N GLN A 238 15.74 -20.63 4.26
CA GLN A 238 16.00 -20.18 5.63
C GLN A 238 14.67 -19.94 6.35
N ILE A 239 14.51 -20.50 7.55
CA ILE A 239 13.29 -20.36 8.36
C ILE A 239 13.60 -19.50 9.60
N LEU A 240 12.90 -18.38 9.74
CA LEU A 240 12.97 -17.47 10.88
C LEU A 240 11.89 -17.86 11.89
N GLN A 241 12.32 -18.47 12.99
CA GLN A 241 11.44 -18.93 14.07
C GLN A 241 11.30 -17.91 15.21
N THR A 242 12.16 -16.89 15.25
CA THR A 242 12.15 -15.90 16.34
C THR A 242 11.22 -14.75 16.02
N ASN A 243 10.29 -14.46 16.93
CA ASN A 243 9.35 -13.35 16.90
C ASN A 243 9.85 -12.23 17.83
N TYR A 244 9.87 -11.01 17.30
CA TYR A 244 10.37 -9.80 17.95
C TYR A 244 9.24 -8.86 18.40
N ARG A 245 7.99 -9.20 18.10
CA ARG A 245 6.84 -8.30 18.19
C ARG A 245 5.85 -8.70 19.26
N ASN A 246 5.37 -9.94 19.20
CA ASN A 246 4.27 -10.44 20.01
C ASN A 246 4.76 -10.87 21.40
N SER A 247 3.93 -10.62 22.42
CA SER A 247 4.16 -11.11 23.79
C SER A 247 4.21 -12.64 23.84
N ALA A 248 4.82 -13.17 24.91
CA ALA A 248 4.95 -14.62 25.10
C ALA A 248 3.60 -15.35 25.10
N GLN A 249 2.56 -14.73 25.66
CA GLN A 249 1.21 -15.30 25.74
C GLN A 249 0.55 -15.37 24.36
N VAL A 250 0.70 -14.32 23.54
CA VAL A 250 0.19 -14.31 22.15
C VAL A 250 0.91 -15.38 21.31
N VAL A 251 2.24 -15.47 21.44
CA VAL A 251 3.03 -16.50 20.73
C VAL A 251 2.62 -17.91 21.17
N THR A 252 2.46 -18.14 22.47
CA THR A 252 2.00 -19.42 23.00
C THR A 252 0.65 -19.84 22.43
N LEU A 253 -0.32 -18.91 22.41
CA LEU A 253 -1.64 -19.15 21.83
C LEU A 253 -1.56 -19.50 20.33
N SER A 254 -0.74 -18.74 19.59
CA SER A 254 -0.52 -18.98 18.16
C SER A 254 0.11 -20.37 17.89
N ASN A 255 1.05 -20.80 18.75
CA ASN A 255 1.68 -22.11 18.64
C ASN A 255 0.70 -23.26 18.91
N TYR A 256 -0.23 -23.14 19.85
CA TYR A 256 -1.29 -24.15 20.01
C TYR A 256 -2.10 -24.32 18.74
N LEU A 257 -2.45 -23.22 18.08
CA LEU A 257 -3.18 -23.26 16.83
C LEU A 257 -2.36 -23.93 15.70
N LEU A 258 -1.06 -23.65 15.61
CA LEU A 258 -0.17 -24.31 14.66
C LEU A 258 -0.02 -25.82 14.93
N LYS A 259 0.03 -26.22 16.20
CA LYS A 259 0.05 -27.63 16.61
C LYS A 259 -1.25 -28.36 16.22
N ILE A 260 -2.42 -27.75 16.50
CA ILE A 260 -3.72 -28.29 16.08
C ILE A 260 -3.76 -28.47 14.55
N ARG A 261 -3.30 -27.45 13.81
CA ARG A 261 -3.24 -27.51 12.35
C ARG A 261 -2.37 -28.68 11.87
N ASN A 262 -1.19 -28.85 12.45
CA ASN A 262 -0.25 -29.92 12.09
C ASN A 262 -0.81 -31.31 12.44
N ALA A 263 -1.42 -31.46 13.62
CA ALA A 263 -2.06 -32.70 14.04
C ALA A 263 -3.19 -33.13 13.09
N ARG A 264 -4.08 -32.19 12.70
CA ARG A 264 -5.21 -32.49 11.82
C ARG A 264 -4.82 -32.68 10.37
N PHE A 265 -4.12 -31.72 9.80
CA PHE A 265 -3.92 -31.64 8.34
C PHE A 265 -2.57 -32.18 7.89
N GLY A 266 -1.72 -32.55 8.85
CA GLY A 266 -0.32 -32.84 8.59
C GLY A 266 0.43 -31.62 8.03
N SER A 267 1.57 -31.93 7.44
CA SER A 267 2.45 -30.98 6.78
C SER A 267 2.12 -30.87 5.31
N ILE A 268 1.61 -29.70 4.88
CA ILE A 268 1.35 -29.41 3.45
C ILE A 268 2.66 -29.21 2.71
N ASP A 269 3.48 -28.30 3.25
CA ASP A 269 4.84 -28.01 2.84
C ASP A 269 5.72 -28.13 4.09
N LYS A 270 6.90 -28.75 3.98
CA LYS A 270 7.84 -28.92 5.12
C LYS A 270 8.17 -27.56 5.74
N GLU A 271 8.23 -26.56 4.89
CA GLU A 271 8.58 -25.17 5.11
C GLU A 271 7.59 -24.38 5.99
N SER A 272 6.34 -24.83 6.09
CA SER A 272 5.28 -24.17 6.86
C SER A 272 5.13 -24.74 8.29
N ASN A 273 5.90 -25.77 8.64
CA ASN A 273 5.80 -26.44 9.94
C ASN A 273 6.95 -26.02 10.83
N TYR A 274 6.80 -24.86 11.46
CA TYR A 274 7.68 -24.42 12.52
C TYR A 274 6.84 -23.78 13.63
N LEU A 275 7.31 -23.95 14.87
CA LEU A 275 6.79 -23.18 16.00
C LEU A 275 7.56 -21.87 16.10
N VAL A 276 6.91 -20.90 16.74
CA VAL A 276 7.42 -19.55 16.92
C VAL A 276 7.98 -19.40 18.33
N ASN A 277 9.21 -18.92 18.45
CA ASN A 277 9.81 -18.50 19.71
C ASN A 277 9.65 -16.99 19.84
N THR A 278 9.58 -16.44 21.06
CA THR A 278 9.62 -14.99 21.27
C THR A 278 10.85 -14.59 22.07
N ILE A 279 11.42 -13.43 21.74
CA ILE A 279 12.41 -12.74 22.59
C ILE A 279 11.82 -11.49 23.26
N SER A 280 10.52 -11.23 23.06
CA SER A 280 9.85 -10.10 23.68
C SER A 280 9.85 -10.27 25.21
N GLN A 281 10.32 -9.25 25.92
CA GLN A 281 10.28 -9.20 27.38
C GLN A 281 8.93 -8.71 27.92
N GLU A 282 8.04 -8.24 27.04
CA GLU A 282 6.71 -7.75 27.41
C GLU A 282 5.81 -8.91 27.88
N LYS A 283 5.29 -8.79 29.11
CA LYS A 283 4.24 -9.67 29.61
C LYS A 283 2.89 -9.19 29.08
N GLY A 284 2.21 -10.06 28.34
CA GLY A 284 0.85 -9.84 27.87
C GLY A 284 -0.16 -10.76 28.55
N GLU A 285 -1.41 -10.65 28.14
CA GLU A 285 -2.53 -11.45 28.64
C GLU A 285 -3.38 -11.99 27.48
N VAL A 286 -3.87 -13.21 27.64
CA VAL A 286 -4.87 -13.81 26.75
C VAL A 286 -6.04 -14.22 27.64
N LEU A 287 -7.15 -13.52 27.52
CA LEU A 287 -8.31 -13.65 28.41
C LEU A 287 -9.52 -14.09 27.60
N LEU A 288 -10.16 -15.17 28.03
CA LEU A 288 -11.41 -15.68 27.45
C LEU A 288 -12.59 -15.26 28.34
N TYR A 289 -13.58 -14.60 27.76
CA TYR A 289 -14.81 -14.15 28.41
C TYR A 289 -16.04 -14.76 27.73
N PRO A 290 -17.12 -15.02 28.47
CA PRO A 290 -18.42 -15.29 27.85
C PRO A 290 -18.85 -14.10 27.00
N ASP A 291 -19.62 -14.34 25.94
CA ASP A 291 -20.22 -13.27 25.12
C ASP A 291 -21.37 -12.56 25.86
N ASP A 292 -21.06 -11.95 27.00
CA ASP A 292 -22.01 -11.26 27.87
C ASP A 292 -21.96 -9.74 27.68
N GLU A 293 -23.13 -9.09 27.77
CA GLU A 293 -23.22 -7.66 27.52
C GLU A 293 -22.49 -6.81 28.55
N LYS A 294 -22.44 -7.26 29.81
CA LYS A 294 -21.90 -6.47 30.92
C LYS A 294 -20.41 -6.27 30.75
N THR A 295 -19.68 -7.35 30.48
CA THR A 295 -18.22 -7.31 30.25
C THR A 295 -17.89 -6.55 28.98
N LYS A 296 -18.62 -6.76 27.88
CA LYS A 296 -18.43 -6.01 26.63
C LYS A 296 -18.66 -4.50 26.81
N LYS A 297 -19.74 -4.10 27.48
CA LYS A 297 -20.06 -2.69 27.75
C LYS A 297 -19.01 -2.04 28.65
N GLU A 298 -18.53 -2.75 29.67
CA GLU A 298 -17.48 -2.24 30.55
C GLU A 298 -16.13 -2.11 29.82
N LEU A 299 -15.75 -3.10 29.01
CA LEU A 299 -14.54 -3.02 28.18
C LEU A 299 -14.64 -1.86 27.20
N ASN A 300 -15.75 -1.73 26.47
CA ASN A 300 -15.99 -0.61 25.58
C ASN A 300 -15.90 0.74 26.30
N ARG A 301 -16.49 0.88 27.49
CA ARG A 301 -16.43 2.11 28.29
C ARG A 301 -15.00 2.56 28.53
N ARG A 302 -14.09 1.61 28.78
CA ARG A 302 -12.68 1.87 29.07
C ARG A 302 -11.81 2.08 27.83
N THR A 303 -12.21 1.59 26.65
CA THR A 303 -11.31 1.49 25.48
C THR A 303 -11.82 2.18 24.20
N GLN A 304 -13.10 2.58 24.11
CA GLN A 304 -13.72 3.13 22.87
C GLN A 304 -13.05 4.39 22.28
N SER A 305 -12.20 5.06 23.07
CA SER A 305 -11.49 6.28 22.73
C SER A 305 -9.97 6.10 22.64
N SER A 306 -9.47 4.85 22.68
CA SER A 306 -8.05 4.54 22.49
C SER A 306 -7.79 4.00 21.07
N THR A 307 -6.73 4.48 20.43
CA THR A 307 -6.19 3.94 19.18
C THR A 307 -5.44 2.63 19.36
N ARG A 308 -5.19 2.20 20.61
CA ARG A 308 -4.42 1.00 20.94
C ARG A 308 -5.26 -0.27 21.02
N PHE A 309 -6.58 -0.14 20.88
CA PHE A 309 -7.54 -1.24 20.92
C PHE A 309 -8.27 -1.37 19.57
N ALA A 310 -8.15 -2.54 18.96
CA ALA A 310 -8.91 -2.89 17.77
C ALA A 310 -9.83 -4.09 18.04
N VAL A 311 -11.00 -4.08 17.41
CA VAL A 311 -11.96 -5.18 17.43
C VAL A 311 -11.87 -5.93 16.11
N ILE A 312 -11.68 -7.25 16.18
CA ILE A 312 -11.62 -8.12 15.00
C ILE A 312 -12.75 -9.14 15.05
N VAL A 313 -13.48 -9.22 13.95
CA VAL A 313 -14.53 -10.22 13.70
C VAL A 313 -14.11 -11.14 12.54
N THR A 314 -14.78 -12.28 12.35
CA THR A 314 -14.41 -13.24 11.29
C THR A 314 -14.56 -12.64 9.89
N ASP A 315 -15.68 -11.94 9.64
CA ASP A 315 -16.10 -11.45 8.33
C ASP A 315 -16.89 -10.14 8.44
N ASN A 316 -16.99 -9.40 7.33
CA ASN A 316 -17.67 -8.10 7.29
C ASN A 316 -19.11 -8.12 7.82
N LYS A 317 -19.86 -9.22 7.61
CA LYS A 317 -21.25 -9.38 8.09
C LYS A 317 -21.40 -9.30 9.61
N TYR A 318 -20.32 -9.49 10.37
CA TYR A 318 -20.32 -9.43 11.83
C TYR A 318 -19.86 -8.08 12.39
N LYS A 319 -19.41 -7.13 11.54
CA LYS A 319 -18.97 -5.80 11.99
C LYS A 319 -20.09 -5.05 12.70
N GLU A 320 -21.32 -5.12 12.20
CA GLU A 320 -22.48 -4.45 12.82
C GLU A 320 -22.80 -5.01 14.21
N ALA A 321 -22.72 -6.33 14.39
CA ALA A 321 -22.90 -6.96 15.70
C ALA A 321 -21.81 -6.50 16.70
N ALA A 322 -20.57 -6.35 16.26
CA ALA A 322 -19.50 -5.79 17.09
C ALA A 322 -19.75 -4.31 17.42
N ARG A 323 -20.16 -3.49 16.43
CA ARG A 323 -20.48 -2.05 16.58
C ARG A 323 -21.64 -1.79 17.52
N ALA A 324 -22.55 -2.74 17.71
CA ALA A 324 -23.61 -2.64 18.71
C ALA A 324 -23.05 -2.44 20.14
N TYR A 325 -21.91 -3.06 20.45
CA TYR A 325 -21.26 -3.00 21.76
C TYR A 325 -20.03 -2.08 21.78
N PHE A 326 -19.18 -2.17 20.76
CA PHE A 326 -17.92 -1.44 20.69
C PHE A 326 -18.05 -0.19 19.80
N LYS A 327 -17.91 1.01 20.38
CA LYS A 327 -18.10 2.31 19.70
C LYS A 327 -16.79 2.91 19.17
N THR A 328 -15.74 2.09 19.10
CA THR A 328 -14.50 2.43 18.40
C THR A 328 -14.71 2.35 16.89
N PRO A 329 -14.11 3.23 16.08
CA PRO A 329 -14.06 3.07 14.63
C PRO A 329 -13.11 1.95 14.17
N LEU A 330 -12.26 1.43 15.07
CA LEU A 330 -11.28 0.38 14.80
C LEU A 330 -11.90 -1.02 14.84
N VAL A 331 -12.91 -1.24 14.01
CA VAL A 331 -13.57 -2.55 13.83
C VAL A 331 -13.22 -3.10 12.46
N PHE A 332 -12.62 -4.28 12.43
CA PHE A 332 -12.09 -4.91 11.23
C PHE A 332 -12.60 -6.35 11.10
N SER A 333 -12.82 -6.83 9.88
CA SER A 333 -12.77 -8.27 9.62
C SER A 333 -11.32 -8.78 9.69
N VAL A 334 -11.10 -10.11 9.77
CA VAL A 334 -9.75 -10.68 9.74
C VAL A 334 -8.97 -10.24 8.49
N GLN A 335 -9.66 -10.14 7.35
CA GLN A 335 -9.10 -9.70 6.08
C GLN A 335 -8.67 -8.24 6.15
N GLU A 336 -9.53 -7.37 6.67
CA GLU A 336 -9.21 -5.96 6.85
C GLU A 336 -8.09 -5.75 7.88
N ALA A 337 -7.99 -6.62 8.90
CA ALA A 337 -6.96 -6.56 9.92
C ALA A 337 -5.58 -7.04 9.43
N LYS A 338 -5.50 -7.75 8.31
CA LYS A 338 -4.21 -8.17 7.74
C LYS A 338 -3.34 -6.95 7.41
N GLY A 339 -2.07 -7.00 7.82
CA GLY A 339 -1.12 -5.88 7.76
C GLY A 339 -1.23 -4.87 8.92
N LEU A 340 -2.30 -4.92 9.73
CA LEU A 340 -2.48 -4.06 10.90
C LEU A 340 -1.98 -4.72 12.17
N GLU A 341 -1.58 -3.89 13.13
CA GLU A 341 -1.02 -4.32 14.41
C GLU A 341 -1.50 -3.35 15.50
N TYR A 342 -1.94 -3.89 16.63
CA TYR A 342 -2.43 -3.11 17.76
C TYR A 342 -1.91 -3.68 19.07
N GLU A 343 -1.70 -2.82 20.07
CA GLU A 343 -1.26 -3.26 21.40
C GLU A 343 -2.25 -4.28 21.99
N ASN A 344 -3.54 -3.99 21.84
CA ASN A 344 -4.63 -4.78 22.37
C ASN A 344 -5.63 -5.14 21.26
N VAL A 345 -6.00 -6.42 21.20
CA VAL A 345 -6.99 -6.91 20.23
C VAL A 345 -8.15 -7.59 20.94
N ILE A 346 -9.37 -7.22 20.54
CA ILE A 346 -10.62 -7.83 21.00
C ILE A 346 -11.13 -8.73 19.88
N LEU A 347 -11.22 -10.02 20.14
CA LEU A 347 -11.69 -11.02 19.17
C LEU A 347 -13.13 -11.44 19.53
N MET A 348 -14.04 -11.28 18.58
CA MET A 348 -15.48 -11.52 18.79
C MET A 348 -15.97 -12.75 18.03
N ASN A 349 -16.42 -13.76 18.76
CA ASN A 349 -17.07 -14.97 18.28
C ASN A 349 -16.35 -15.63 17.08
N LEU A 350 -15.01 -15.70 17.11
CA LEU A 350 -14.25 -16.29 16.00
C LEU A 350 -14.60 -17.77 15.85
N VAL A 351 -14.64 -18.49 16.96
CA VAL A 351 -14.96 -19.91 17.03
C VAL A 351 -16.47 -20.13 16.96
N SER A 352 -17.25 -19.40 17.75
CA SER A 352 -18.70 -19.59 17.86
C SER A 352 -19.43 -19.34 16.55
N ASN A 353 -18.99 -18.37 15.74
CA ASN A 353 -19.59 -18.11 14.41
C ASN A 353 -19.29 -19.21 13.39
N ASN A 354 -18.27 -20.05 13.64
CA ASN A 354 -17.80 -21.10 12.75
C ASN A 354 -17.71 -22.46 13.48
N ASP A 355 -18.64 -22.72 14.40
CA ASP A 355 -18.63 -23.90 15.29
C ASP A 355 -18.44 -25.22 14.53
N LYS A 356 -19.20 -25.43 13.45
CA LYS A 356 -19.11 -26.66 12.65
C LYS A 356 -17.71 -26.81 12.08
N GLN A 357 -17.17 -25.75 11.49
CA GLN A 357 -15.85 -25.77 10.86
C GLN A 357 -14.75 -26.01 11.89
N PHE A 358 -14.84 -25.42 13.08
CA PHE A 358 -13.85 -25.65 14.14
C PHE A 358 -13.97 -27.02 14.81
N LYS A 359 -15.15 -27.65 14.83
CA LYS A 359 -15.30 -29.07 15.21
C LYS A 359 -14.62 -30.00 14.20
N GLU A 360 -14.76 -29.73 12.91
CA GLU A 360 -14.10 -30.52 11.87
C GLU A 360 -12.57 -30.33 11.86
N ILE A 361 -12.08 -29.14 12.23
CA ILE A 361 -10.65 -28.86 12.39
C ILE A 361 -10.01 -29.71 13.48
N ILE A 362 -10.73 -30.00 14.56
CA ILE A 362 -10.18 -30.73 15.70
C ILE A 362 -10.52 -32.23 15.69
N GLN A 363 -11.22 -32.71 14.66
CA GLN A 363 -11.60 -34.11 14.58
C GLN A 363 -10.35 -34.99 14.53
N GLY A 364 -10.22 -35.90 15.51
CA GLY A 364 -9.05 -36.77 15.65
C GLY A 364 -7.80 -36.09 16.22
N VAL A 365 -7.92 -34.88 16.78
CA VAL A 365 -6.85 -34.19 17.51
C VAL A 365 -7.08 -34.36 19.02
N SER A 366 -6.09 -34.90 19.70
CA SER A 366 -6.07 -35.09 21.15
C SER A 366 -5.13 -34.09 21.85
N PRO A 367 -5.30 -33.82 23.16
CA PRO A 367 -4.34 -33.00 23.91
C PRO A 367 -2.91 -33.54 23.87
N GLU A 368 -2.73 -34.86 23.81
CA GLU A 368 -1.44 -35.54 23.73
C GLU A 368 -0.67 -35.15 22.46
N ASP A 369 -1.37 -34.96 21.34
CA ASP A 369 -0.81 -34.53 20.05
C ASP A 369 -0.18 -33.12 20.11
N LEU A 370 -0.53 -32.31 21.13
CA LEU A 370 -0.08 -30.93 21.28
C LEU A 370 1.09 -30.76 22.28
N THR A 371 1.56 -31.86 22.88
CA THR A 371 2.61 -31.82 23.92
C THR A 371 4.02 -31.62 23.36
N GLY A 372 4.26 -31.97 22.10
CA GLY A 372 5.56 -31.82 21.45
C GLY A 372 6.00 -30.37 21.26
N ASN A 373 7.31 -30.12 21.29
CA ASN A 373 7.92 -28.82 20.99
C ASN A 373 8.40 -28.71 19.52
N GLU A 374 8.16 -29.75 18.73
CA GLU A 374 8.44 -29.78 17.31
C GLU A 374 7.18 -30.25 16.56
N LEU A 375 7.00 -29.75 15.35
CA LEU A 375 5.92 -30.19 14.47
C LEU A 375 6.42 -31.37 13.64
N HIS A 376 5.74 -32.51 13.73
CA HIS A 376 6.12 -33.69 12.97
C HIS A 376 5.73 -33.54 11.50
N TYR A 377 6.66 -33.89 10.60
CA TYR A 377 6.36 -33.94 9.18
C TYR A 377 5.58 -35.22 8.84
N SER A 378 4.29 -35.06 8.57
CA SER A 378 3.43 -36.14 8.09
C SER A 378 2.68 -35.69 6.84
N ARG A 379 2.61 -36.53 5.80
CA ARG A 379 1.72 -36.28 4.66
C ARG A 379 0.36 -36.90 4.98
N GLY A 380 -0.70 -36.11 4.94
CA GLY A 380 -2.06 -36.61 5.16
C GLY A 380 -2.38 -37.81 4.26
N ALA A 381 -2.97 -38.85 4.85
CA ALA A 381 -3.20 -40.14 4.18
C ALA A 381 -4.20 -40.07 3.02
N ASN A 382 -5.09 -39.07 2.99
CA ASN A 382 -6.15 -38.95 2.00
C ASN A 382 -6.06 -37.65 1.18
N LYS A 383 -5.64 -37.75 -0.09
CA LYS A 383 -5.46 -36.59 -0.99
C LYS A 383 -6.78 -36.06 -1.57
N ALA A 384 -7.89 -36.76 -1.37
CA ALA A 384 -9.22 -36.42 -1.88
C ALA A 384 -10.10 -35.68 -0.86
N ASP A 385 -9.61 -35.44 0.36
CA ASP A 385 -10.37 -34.74 1.40
C ASP A 385 -10.51 -33.25 1.05
N LYS A 386 -11.73 -32.88 0.65
CA LYS A 386 -12.16 -31.56 0.20
C LYS A 386 -12.46 -30.62 1.35
N GLU A 387 -12.82 -31.17 2.49
CA GLU A 387 -13.21 -30.41 3.66
C GLU A 387 -11.94 -29.91 4.39
N GLY A 388 -10.90 -30.75 4.47
CA GLY A 388 -9.64 -30.40 5.10
C GLY A 388 -8.87 -29.23 4.48
N GLU A 389 -9.01 -28.95 3.17
CA GLU A 389 -8.38 -27.77 2.55
C GLU A 389 -9.14 -26.48 2.86
N ILE A 390 -10.48 -26.51 2.87
CA ILE A 390 -11.31 -25.36 3.21
C ILE A 390 -11.12 -24.95 4.67
N TYR A 391 -10.99 -25.93 5.57
CA TYR A 391 -10.80 -25.67 7.00
C TYR A 391 -9.46 -25.00 7.35
N LYS A 392 -8.45 -25.10 6.49
CA LYS A 392 -7.17 -24.39 6.67
C LYS A 392 -7.32 -22.88 6.66
N PHE A 393 -8.31 -22.35 5.94
CA PHE A 393 -8.52 -20.90 5.89
C PHE A 393 -9.11 -20.38 7.20
N TYR A 394 -9.94 -21.18 7.89
CA TYR A 394 -10.48 -20.82 9.19
C TYR A 394 -9.40 -20.79 10.28
N ILE A 395 -8.52 -21.80 10.30
CA ILE A 395 -7.39 -21.83 11.24
C ILE A 395 -6.36 -20.74 10.93
N ASN A 396 -6.05 -20.47 9.66
CA ASN A 396 -5.17 -19.35 9.28
C ASN A 396 -5.81 -18.00 9.60
N SER A 397 -7.12 -17.84 9.43
CA SER A 397 -7.84 -16.62 9.82
C SER A 397 -7.74 -16.37 11.32
N PHE A 398 -7.89 -17.41 12.13
CA PHE A 398 -7.70 -17.29 13.58
C PHE A 398 -6.23 -16.99 13.94
N TYR A 399 -5.27 -17.62 13.26
CA TYR A 399 -3.84 -17.30 13.42
C TYR A 399 -3.53 -15.84 13.07
N VAL A 400 -4.06 -15.33 11.96
CA VAL A 400 -3.90 -13.92 11.56
C VAL A 400 -4.51 -13.00 12.62
N ALA A 401 -5.73 -13.28 13.07
CA ALA A 401 -6.41 -12.48 14.10
C ALA A 401 -5.59 -12.41 15.41
N ILE A 402 -5.07 -13.54 15.89
CA ILE A 402 -4.21 -13.62 17.08
C ILE A 402 -2.93 -12.78 16.88
N THR A 403 -2.27 -12.94 15.74
CA THR A 403 -0.97 -12.29 15.48
C THR A 403 -1.05 -10.78 15.23
N ARG A 404 -2.26 -10.20 15.11
CA ARG A 404 -2.44 -8.74 15.09
C ARG A 404 -2.20 -8.09 16.46
N ALA A 405 -2.28 -8.87 17.54
CA ALA A 405 -2.09 -8.38 18.90
C ALA A 405 -0.61 -8.34 19.27
N ILE A 406 -0.08 -7.17 19.60
CA ILE A 406 1.29 -7.03 20.09
C ILE A 406 1.37 -7.57 21.53
N LYS A 407 0.44 -7.16 22.41
CA LYS A 407 0.50 -7.45 23.84
C LYS A 407 -0.64 -8.33 24.34
N ASN A 408 -1.89 -7.89 24.20
CA ASN A 408 -3.04 -8.52 24.85
C ASN A 408 -4.15 -8.95 23.87
N ILE A 409 -4.80 -10.08 24.20
CA ILE A 409 -5.98 -10.59 23.49
C ILE A 409 -7.14 -10.75 24.47
N TYR A 410 -8.28 -10.18 24.11
CA TYR A 410 -9.56 -10.35 24.81
C TYR A 410 -10.51 -11.13 23.89
N LEU A 411 -10.73 -12.41 24.17
CA LEU A 411 -11.60 -13.29 23.41
C LEU A 411 -13.01 -13.29 24.02
N PHE A 412 -14.02 -13.00 23.21
CA PHE A 412 -15.44 -13.15 23.57
C PHE A 412 -16.05 -14.27 22.74
N GLU A 413 -16.54 -15.30 23.39
CA GLU A 413 -17.15 -16.46 22.72
C GLU A 413 -18.50 -16.80 23.36
N ALA A 414 -19.53 -16.97 22.54
CA ALA A 414 -20.84 -17.44 22.97
C ALA A 414 -20.78 -18.89 23.49
N ARG A 415 -19.89 -19.71 22.92
CA ARG A 415 -19.63 -21.09 23.34
C ARG A 415 -18.23 -21.28 23.90
N LEU A 416 -18.12 -21.07 25.22
CA LEU A 416 -16.90 -21.29 25.99
C LEU A 416 -16.49 -22.77 26.10
N ASP A 417 -17.45 -23.68 25.95
CA ASP A 417 -17.27 -25.13 26.02
C ASP A 417 -16.72 -25.74 24.72
N HIS A 418 -16.45 -24.93 23.69
CA HIS A 418 -15.98 -25.44 22.42
C HIS A 418 -14.62 -26.13 22.60
N PRO A 419 -14.45 -27.41 22.16
CA PRO A 419 -13.25 -28.18 22.54
C PRO A 419 -11.93 -27.60 22.00
N ILE A 420 -11.95 -26.85 20.89
CA ILE A 420 -10.76 -26.13 20.40
C ILE A 420 -10.20 -25.13 21.43
N LEU A 421 -11.06 -24.46 22.20
CA LEU A 421 -10.61 -23.50 23.23
C LEU A 421 -9.84 -24.22 24.32
N THR A 422 -10.34 -25.40 24.73
CA THR A 422 -9.66 -26.30 25.68
C THR A 422 -8.32 -26.80 25.14
N LEU A 423 -8.26 -27.21 23.86
CA LEU A 423 -7.02 -27.63 23.21
C LEU A 423 -5.98 -26.50 23.15
N MET A 424 -6.43 -25.26 23.02
CA MET A 424 -5.59 -24.05 23.08
C MET A 424 -5.27 -23.60 24.51
N GLN A 425 -5.65 -24.40 25.52
CA GLN A 425 -5.50 -24.12 26.95
C GLN A 425 -6.15 -22.81 27.41
N LEU A 426 -7.17 -22.36 26.69
CA LEU A 426 -7.99 -21.23 27.11
C LEU A 426 -8.97 -21.69 28.18
N ARG A 427 -9.09 -20.91 29.26
CA ARG A 427 -10.07 -21.11 30.32
C ARG A 427 -10.83 -19.82 30.52
N GLU A 428 -12.10 -19.96 30.88
CA GLU A 428 -12.93 -18.81 31.24
C GLU A 428 -12.26 -17.99 32.33
N THR A 429 -12.20 -16.68 32.09
CA THR A 429 -11.64 -15.71 33.02
C THR A 429 -12.66 -15.43 34.12
N LYS A 430 -12.38 -15.92 35.34
CA LYS A 430 -13.24 -15.68 36.51
C LYS A 430 -12.92 -14.37 37.24
N SER A 431 -11.75 -13.79 36.98
CA SER A 431 -11.37 -12.47 37.49
C SER A 431 -12.09 -11.36 36.72
N GLY A 432 -12.54 -10.31 37.42
CA GLY A 432 -13.13 -9.14 36.78
C GLY A 432 -12.20 -8.47 35.78
N LEU A 433 -12.76 -7.68 34.86
CA LEU A 433 -12.01 -6.98 33.81
C LEU A 433 -10.95 -6.02 34.40
N GLN A 434 -9.66 -6.34 34.21
CA GLN A 434 -8.53 -5.56 34.72
C GLN A 434 -7.91 -4.61 33.69
N VAL A 435 -8.71 -4.09 32.76
CA VAL A 435 -8.25 -3.14 31.74
C VAL A 435 -8.25 -1.72 32.30
N LYS A 436 -7.15 -0.98 32.21
CA LYS A 436 -7.13 0.44 32.61
C LYS A 436 -7.89 1.28 31.57
N GLU A 437 -8.58 2.33 32.02
CA GLU A 437 -9.20 3.30 31.11
C GLU A 437 -8.10 4.04 30.35
N GLU A 438 -8.24 4.09 29.03
CA GLU A 438 -7.24 4.68 28.14
C GLU A 438 -7.92 5.55 27.09
N LYS A 439 -7.35 6.73 26.84
CA LYS A 439 -7.85 7.70 25.87
C LYS A 439 -6.70 8.24 25.04
N SER A 440 -6.88 8.19 23.73
CA SER A 440 -5.99 8.83 22.79
C SER A 440 -6.43 10.26 22.52
N SER A 441 -5.46 11.12 22.30
CA SER A 441 -5.65 12.50 21.86
C SER A 441 -6.25 12.55 20.45
N MET A 442 -6.80 13.72 20.08
CA MET A 442 -7.29 13.96 18.72
C MET A 442 -6.17 13.78 17.68
N ASP A 443 -4.94 14.21 17.99
CA ASP A 443 -3.81 14.08 17.08
C ASP A 443 -3.43 12.61 16.84
N GLU A 444 -3.43 11.78 17.88
CA GLU A 444 -3.20 10.33 17.75
C GLU A 444 -4.28 9.66 16.89
N TRP A 445 -5.54 10.06 17.03
CA TRP A 445 -6.63 9.57 16.18
C TRP A 445 -6.47 9.99 14.72
N LEU A 446 -6.12 11.25 14.46
CA LEU A 446 -5.90 11.73 13.09
C LEU A 446 -4.65 11.11 12.46
N GLU A 447 -3.62 10.80 13.25
CA GLU A 447 -2.47 10.02 12.79
C GLU A 447 -2.85 8.59 12.44
N GLU A 448 -3.65 7.94 13.29
CA GLU A 448 -4.19 6.60 13.02
C GLU A 448 -5.05 6.58 11.76
N ALA A 449 -5.89 7.59 11.53
CA ALA A 449 -6.67 7.71 10.30
C ALA A 449 -5.79 7.80 9.05
N ARG A 450 -4.69 8.57 9.09
CA ARG A 450 -3.73 8.64 7.98
C ARG A 450 -3.05 7.29 7.77
N ARG A 451 -2.57 6.65 8.84
CA ARG A 451 -1.93 5.32 8.76
C ARG A 451 -2.86 4.29 8.11
N LEU A 452 -4.15 4.32 8.46
CA LEU A 452 -5.17 3.45 7.90
C LEU A 452 -5.44 3.77 6.42
N GLU A 453 -5.52 5.05 6.06
CA GLU A 453 -5.69 5.49 4.66
C GLU A 453 -4.52 5.05 3.78
N ASP A 454 -3.28 5.24 4.24
CA ASP A 454 -2.07 4.82 3.53
C ASP A 454 -2.05 3.29 3.30
N GLN A 455 -2.67 2.52 4.20
CA GLN A 455 -2.84 1.07 4.11
C GLN A 455 -4.11 0.63 3.35
N GLY A 456 -4.86 1.56 2.77
CA GLY A 456 -6.10 1.29 2.02
C GLY A 456 -7.33 1.00 2.87
N LYS A 457 -7.29 1.22 4.19
CA LYS A 457 -8.40 1.02 5.14
C LYS A 457 -9.28 2.27 5.22
N LEU A 458 -9.84 2.64 4.07
CA LEU A 458 -10.53 3.92 3.86
C LEU A 458 -11.79 4.08 4.71
N GLU A 459 -12.53 2.99 4.95
CA GLU A 459 -13.75 3.03 5.78
C GLU A 459 -13.44 3.49 7.21
N GLN A 460 -12.46 2.84 7.86
CA GLN A 460 -12.08 3.16 9.24
C GLN A 460 -11.41 4.53 9.34
N ALA A 461 -10.56 4.89 8.38
CA ALA A 461 -9.96 6.22 8.33
C ALA A 461 -11.04 7.33 8.27
N GLU A 462 -12.08 7.12 7.47
CA GLU A 462 -13.19 8.07 7.32
C GLU A 462 -14.08 8.14 8.56
N GLN A 463 -14.38 7.00 9.20
CA GLN A 463 -15.11 6.97 10.47
C GLN A 463 -14.37 7.72 11.59
N ILE A 464 -13.05 7.59 11.65
CA ILE A 464 -12.23 8.34 12.61
C ILE A 464 -12.36 9.84 12.34
N ARG A 465 -12.16 10.27 11.09
CA ARG A 465 -12.23 11.69 10.73
C ARG A 465 -13.61 12.28 11.02
N ALA A 466 -14.68 11.62 10.62
CA ALA A 466 -16.05 12.04 10.91
C ALA A 466 -16.27 12.22 12.41
N LYS A 467 -15.87 11.24 13.23
CA LYS A 467 -16.03 11.26 14.69
C LYS A 467 -15.25 12.39 15.37
N TYR A 468 -13.98 12.60 14.99
CA TYR A 468 -13.10 13.55 15.70
C TYR A 468 -13.04 14.95 15.09
N LEU A 469 -13.39 15.12 13.81
CA LEU A 469 -13.56 16.43 13.17
C LEU A 469 -14.99 16.95 13.24
N GLY A 470 -15.95 16.13 13.69
CA GLY A 470 -17.32 16.56 14.01
C GLY A 470 -18.23 16.70 12.79
N TYR A 471 -18.15 15.76 11.85
CA TYR A 471 -19.05 15.72 10.70
C TYR A 471 -19.74 14.36 10.55
N GLU A 472 -20.83 14.32 9.78
CA GLU A 472 -21.59 13.09 9.53
C GLU A 472 -20.77 12.14 8.66
N TYR A 473 -20.52 10.93 9.17
CA TYR A 473 -19.96 9.86 8.36
C TYR A 473 -20.97 9.47 7.28
N LEU A 474 -20.54 9.53 6.02
CA LEU A 474 -21.29 9.04 4.88
C LEU A 474 -20.57 7.81 4.35
N ASP A 475 -21.24 6.68 4.30
CA ASP A 475 -20.70 5.55 3.55
C ASP A 475 -20.65 5.90 2.04
N GLN A 476 -19.93 5.10 1.26
CA GLN A 476 -19.72 5.46 -0.15
C GLN A 476 -21.00 5.45 -0.97
N GLN A 477 -21.91 4.52 -0.71
CA GLN A 477 -23.16 4.46 -1.48
C GLN A 477 -23.98 5.71 -1.21
N GLN A 478 -24.09 6.09 0.06
CA GLN A 478 -24.71 7.35 0.46
C GLN A 478 -24.02 8.55 -0.17
N LEU A 479 -22.69 8.58 -0.18
CA LEU A 479 -21.92 9.67 -0.78
C LEU A 479 -22.15 9.76 -2.30
N GLU A 480 -22.17 8.62 -3.01
CA GLU A 480 -22.42 8.58 -4.45
C GLU A 480 -23.84 9.06 -4.79
N GLU A 481 -24.85 8.59 -4.06
CA GLU A 481 -26.23 9.05 -4.19
C GLU A 481 -26.37 10.55 -3.89
N ILE A 482 -25.76 11.03 -2.80
CA ILE A 482 -25.74 12.45 -2.43
C ILE A 482 -25.03 13.27 -3.51
N CYS A 483 -23.88 12.81 -4.03
CA CYS A 483 -23.15 13.49 -5.09
C CYS A 483 -24.00 13.62 -6.35
N GLN A 484 -24.67 12.54 -6.78
CA GLN A 484 -25.54 12.55 -7.96
C GLN A 484 -26.69 13.54 -7.81
N LEU A 485 -27.39 13.52 -6.66
CA LEU A 485 -28.53 14.40 -6.42
C LEU A 485 -28.12 15.86 -6.19
N ALA A 486 -27.07 16.11 -5.39
CA ALA A 486 -26.65 17.45 -5.03
C ALA A 486 -26.05 18.22 -6.21
N LEU A 487 -25.37 17.52 -7.12
CA LEU A 487 -24.72 18.09 -8.30
C LEU A 487 -25.60 18.05 -9.57
N ASP A 488 -26.85 17.59 -9.47
CA ASP A 488 -27.78 17.57 -10.60
C ASP A 488 -28.22 19.02 -10.96
N PRO A 489 -27.89 19.51 -12.17
CA PRO A 489 -28.28 20.85 -12.60
C PRO A 489 -29.78 20.99 -12.90
N THR A 490 -30.50 19.87 -13.06
CA THR A 490 -31.95 19.87 -13.32
C THR A 490 -32.77 20.05 -12.05
N LYS A 491 -32.17 19.85 -10.87
CA LYS A 491 -32.82 19.95 -9.56
C LYS A 491 -32.74 21.36 -8.98
N THR A 492 -33.86 21.85 -8.49
CA THR A 492 -33.95 23.12 -7.77
C THR A 492 -33.42 22.98 -6.35
N GLU A 493 -33.01 24.10 -5.73
CA GLU A 493 -32.53 24.11 -4.34
C GLU A 493 -33.57 23.58 -3.35
N GLN A 494 -34.87 23.74 -3.63
CA GLN A 494 -35.92 23.24 -2.75
C GLN A 494 -36.02 21.72 -2.74
N GLU A 495 -35.70 21.06 -3.86
CA GLU A 495 -35.77 19.60 -4.00
C GLU A 495 -34.58 18.88 -3.35
N VAL A 496 -33.37 19.47 -3.39
CA VAL A 496 -32.12 18.80 -2.98
C VAL A 496 -31.34 19.56 -1.91
N LYS A 497 -32.03 20.39 -1.11
CA LYS A 497 -31.42 21.23 -0.06
C LYS A 497 -30.59 20.42 0.95
N LYS A 498 -31.07 19.24 1.32
CA LYS A 498 -30.43 18.38 2.32
C LYS A 498 -29.13 17.81 1.74
N GLU A 499 -29.19 17.29 0.53
CA GLU A 499 -28.10 16.65 -0.20
C GLU A 499 -27.00 17.68 -0.50
N ARG A 500 -27.35 18.89 -0.97
CA ARG A 500 -26.38 19.98 -1.17
C ARG A 500 -25.71 20.42 0.13
N LYS A 501 -26.46 20.46 1.24
CA LYS A 501 -25.89 20.76 2.58
C LYS A 501 -24.93 19.65 3.04
N GLN A 502 -25.31 18.38 2.87
CA GLN A 502 -24.47 17.23 3.22
C GLN A 502 -23.21 17.20 2.37
N LEU A 503 -23.33 17.37 1.05
CA LEU A 503 -22.19 17.42 0.14
C LEU A 503 -21.26 18.61 0.45
N PHE A 504 -21.81 19.79 0.74
CA PHE A 504 -20.98 20.95 1.14
C PHE A 504 -20.20 20.69 2.43
N GLN A 505 -20.83 20.09 3.44
CA GLN A 505 -20.16 19.76 4.70
C GLN A 505 -19.07 18.71 4.48
N TYR A 506 -19.38 17.64 3.73
CA TYR A 506 -18.39 16.63 3.35
C TYR A 506 -17.22 17.27 2.59
N ALA A 507 -17.50 18.02 1.53
CA ALA A 507 -16.48 18.63 0.68
C ALA A 507 -15.58 19.61 1.43
N SER A 508 -16.13 20.37 2.37
CA SER A 508 -15.37 21.31 3.22
C SER A 508 -14.36 20.59 4.10
N ASN A 509 -14.77 19.48 4.74
CA ASN A 509 -13.88 18.70 5.62
C ASN A 509 -12.83 17.89 4.84
N HIS A 510 -13.15 17.51 3.60
CA HIS A 510 -12.27 16.74 2.71
C HIS A 510 -11.42 17.61 1.78
N GLN A 511 -11.51 18.94 1.90
CA GLN A 511 -10.81 19.89 1.01
C GLN A 511 -11.13 19.65 -0.49
N ARG A 512 -12.33 19.15 -0.79
CA ARG A 512 -12.85 18.99 -2.16
C ARG A 512 -13.38 20.31 -2.68
N PHE A 513 -12.48 21.25 -2.87
CA PHE A 513 -12.81 22.59 -3.36
C PHE A 513 -13.49 22.55 -4.75
N ASP A 514 -13.19 21.52 -5.55
CA ASP A 514 -13.86 21.23 -6.83
C ASP A 514 -15.37 20.97 -6.64
N TRP A 515 -15.75 20.22 -5.61
CA TRP A 515 -17.16 19.96 -5.30
C TRP A 515 -17.85 21.20 -4.72
N ILE A 516 -17.14 21.98 -3.91
CA ILE A 516 -17.68 23.26 -3.42
C ILE A 516 -17.88 24.24 -4.58
N GLU A 517 -16.95 24.30 -5.52
CA GLU A 517 -17.08 25.13 -6.71
C GLU A 517 -18.24 24.67 -7.61
N ALA A 518 -18.41 23.36 -7.80
CA ALA A 518 -19.57 22.81 -8.52
C ALA A 518 -20.90 23.22 -7.84
N LEU A 519 -20.99 23.14 -6.51
CA LEU A 519 -22.14 23.62 -5.75
C LEU A 519 -22.34 25.14 -5.88
N ALA A 520 -21.27 25.92 -5.92
CA ALA A 520 -21.34 27.37 -6.13
C ALA A 520 -21.88 27.71 -7.52
N ASN A 521 -21.50 26.96 -8.55
CA ASN A 521 -22.02 27.09 -9.92
C ASN A 521 -23.52 26.73 -10.00
N LEU A 522 -24.00 25.85 -9.12
CA LEU A 522 -25.42 25.54 -8.91
C LEU A 522 -26.12 26.55 -7.99
N HIS A 523 -25.50 27.71 -7.75
CA HIS A 523 -26.03 28.82 -6.96
C HIS A 523 -26.31 28.49 -5.48
N PHE A 524 -25.64 27.48 -4.90
CA PHE A 524 -25.75 27.17 -3.48
C PHE A 524 -25.09 28.28 -2.63
N PRO A 525 -25.84 29.05 -1.80
CA PRO A 525 -25.32 30.28 -1.19
C PRO A 525 -24.09 30.08 -0.29
N ARG A 526 -24.05 28.99 0.49
CA ARG A 526 -22.92 28.69 1.38
C ARG A 526 -21.63 28.40 0.60
N ALA A 527 -21.75 27.71 -0.54
CA ALA A 527 -20.62 27.44 -1.42
C ALA A 527 -20.08 28.72 -2.07
N ILE A 528 -20.95 29.60 -2.56
CA ILE A 528 -20.54 30.90 -3.13
C ILE A 528 -19.76 31.72 -2.09
N ALA A 529 -20.30 31.84 -0.87
CA ALA A 529 -19.64 32.58 0.21
C ALA A 529 -18.28 31.97 0.56
N PHE A 530 -18.21 30.65 0.68
CA PHE A 530 -16.96 29.92 0.95
C PHE A 530 -15.91 30.16 -0.14
N MET A 531 -16.27 30.07 -1.42
CA MET A 531 -15.33 30.28 -2.53
C MET A 531 -14.80 31.72 -2.57
N LYS A 532 -15.63 32.71 -2.20
CA LYS A 532 -15.19 34.10 -2.09
C LYS A 532 -14.16 34.29 -0.97
N GLU A 533 -14.40 33.70 0.20
CA GLU A 533 -13.46 33.71 1.33
C GLU A 533 -12.15 32.99 0.96
N LEU A 534 -12.26 31.82 0.34
CA LEU A 534 -11.11 30.98 -0.05
C LEU A 534 -10.13 31.74 -0.95
N ARG A 535 -10.62 32.50 -1.94
CA ARG A 535 -9.79 33.32 -2.84
C ARG A 535 -8.99 34.39 -2.09
N LEU A 536 -9.58 35.01 -1.05
CA LEU A 536 -8.87 35.99 -0.22
C LEU A 536 -7.80 35.31 0.64
N VAL A 537 -8.17 34.21 1.30
CA VAL A 537 -7.26 33.42 2.14
C VAL A 537 -6.04 32.94 1.36
N ARG A 538 -6.21 32.44 0.13
CA ARG A 538 -5.08 31.98 -0.71
C ARG A 538 -4.05 33.08 -0.98
N LYS A 539 -4.51 34.30 -1.29
CA LYS A 539 -3.62 35.45 -1.53
C LYS A 539 -2.88 35.88 -0.27
N GLU A 540 -3.57 35.94 0.86
CA GLU A 540 -2.96 36.31 2.13
C GLU A 540 -1.99 35.25 2.65
N PHE A 541 -2.32 33.97 2.45
CA PHE A 541 -1.49 32.84 2.86
C PHE A 541 -0.09 32.89 2.24
N ALA A 542 0.00 33.07 0.91
CA ALA A 542 1.28 33.17 0.21
C ALA A 542 2.13 34.33 0.73
N LYS A 543 1.51 35.49 0.95
CA LYS A 543 2.18 36.67 1.52
C LYS A 543 2.67 36.41 2.94
N ASN A 544 1.88 35.74 3.77
CA ASN A 544 2.21 35.46 5.16
C ASN A 544 3.41 34.51 5.29
N VAL A 545 3.46 33.44 4.48
CA VAL A 545 4.62 32.53 4.46
C VAL A 545 5.87 33.28 4.00
N ARG A 546 5.80 34.01 2.88
CA ARG A 546 6.94 34.78 2.34
C ARG A 546 7.51 35.80 3.33
N THR A 547 6.65 36.43 4.14
CA THR A 547 7.05 37.47 5.10
C THR A 547 7.37 36.93 6.49
N GLY A 548 7.44 35.61 6.66
CA GLY A 548 7.76 34.97 7.95
C GLY A 548 6.66 35.11 9.01
N ARG A 549 5.43 35.46 8.63
CA ARG A 549 4.27 35.55 9.54
C ARG A 549 3.70 34.15 9.80
N THR A 550 4.47 33.33 10.50
CA THR A 550 4.21 31.90 10.69
C THR A 550 2.89 31.62 11.41
N GLN A 551 2.53 32.41 12.42
CA GLN A 551 1.29 32.21 13.18
C GLN A 551 0.03 32.34 12.32
N THR A 552 -0.05 33.38 11.48
CA THR A 552 -1.21 33.58 10.59
C THR A 552 -1.24 32.52 9.48
N ALA A 553 -0.08 32.13 8.95
CA ALA A 553 0.02 31.01 8.03
C ALA A 553 -0.45 29.68 8.67
N PHE A 554 -0.09 29.41 9.93
CA PHE A 554 -0.57 28.22 10.64
C PHE A 554 -2.07 28.25 10.92
N SER A 555 -2.68 29.42 11.14
CA SER A 555 -4.13 29.52 11.25
C SER A 555 -4.83 29.04 9.98
N VAL A 556 -4.29 29.34 8.80
CA VAL A 556 -4.81 28.85 7.52
C VAL A 556 -4.61 27.34 7.41
N ILE A 557 -3.40 26.84 7.71
CA ILE A 557 -3.09 25.41 7.67
C ILE A 557 -3.97 24.59 8.62
N ASN A 558 -4.24 25.10 9.82
CA ASN A 558 -5.11 24.42 10.79
C ASN A 558 -6.56 24.37 10.30
N LYS A 559 -7.02 25.38 9.55
CA LYS A 559 -8.39 25.45 9.04
C LYS A 559 -8.59 24.65 7.75
N TYR A 560 -7.63 24.70 6.83
CA TYR A 560 -7.77 24.17 5.47
C TYR A 560 -6.83 23.01 5.13
N GLY A 561 -6.01 22.56 6.09
CA GLY A 561 -5.12 21.40 5.95
C GLY A 561 -3.66 21.73 5.66
N THR A 562 -2.77 20.78 6.00
CA THR A 562 -1.32 20.89 5.82
C THR A 562 -0.90 21.11 4.35
N ASN A 563 -1.62 20.54 3.40
CA ASN A 563 -1.30 20.66 1.97
C ASN A 563 -2.14 21.72 1.26
N PHE A 564 -2.68 22.71 2.00
CA PHE A 564 -3.41 23.83 1.43
C PHE A 564 -2.60 24.51 0.31
N LYS A 565 -3.25 24.72 -0.84
CA LYS A 565 -2.65 25.28 -2.05
C LYS A 565 -3.09 26.72 -2.28
N THR A 566 -2.16 27.54 -2.75
CA THR A 566 -2.43 28.87 -3.33
C THR A 566 -3.15 28.73 -4.68
N ASP A 567 -3.52 29.86 -5.29
CA ASP A 567 -4.09 29.87 -6.64
C ASP A 567 -3.11 29.36 -7.71
N GLU A 568 -1.79 29.40 -7.45
CA GLU A 568 -0.76 28.83 -8.35
C GLU A 568 -0.44 27.35 -8.03
N GLY A 569 -1.23 26.73 -7.15
CA GLY A 569 -1.05 25.35 -6.74
C GLY A 569 0.08 25.12 -5.71
N GLN A 570 0.74 26.17 -5.23
CA GLN A 570 1.86 26.07 -4.30
C GLN A 570 1.39 25.76 -2.87
N THR A 571 2.06 24.83 -2.19
CA THR A 571 1.79 24.53 -0.78
C THR A 571 2.58 25.46 0.15
N GLY A 572 2.20 25.49 1.44
CA GLY A 572 2.97 26.18 2.46
C GLY A 572 4.43 25.72 2.55
N LEU A 573 4.70 24.43 2.32
CA LEU A 573 6.06 23.88 2.30
C LEU A 573 6.84 24.42 1.09
N MET A 574 6.26 24.42 -0.11
CA MET A 574 6.90 24.96 -1.31
C MET A 574 7.30 26.43 -1.14
N LEU A 575 6.37 27.26 -0.68
CA LEU A 575 6.61 28.68 -0.43
C LEU A 575 7.73 28.91 0.60
N ALA A 576 7.71 28.14 1.68
CA ALA A 576 8.72 28.24 2.73
C ALA A 576 10.11 27.84 2.24
N LEU A 577 10.18 26.79 1.42
CA LEU A 577 11.43 26.33 0.82
C LEU A 577 12.00 27.33 -0.16
N TYR A 578 11.18 27.91 -1.04
CA TYR A 578 11.64 28.94 -1.97
C TYR A 578 12.16 30.19 -1.25
N HIS A 579 11.49 30.61 -0.16
CA HIS A 579 11.80 31.81 0.61
C HIS A 579 12.71 31.60 1.84
N GLY A 580 13.37 30.44 1.97
CA GLY A 580 14.32 30.19 3.06
C GLY A 580 13.71 30.20 4.47
N GLN A 581 12.40 29.94 4.61
CA GLN A 581 11.68 29.95 5.90
C GLN A 581 11.85 28.62 6.65
N VAL A 582 13.07 28.37 7.17
CA VAL A 582 13.49 27.07 7.74
C VAL A 582 12.55 26.58 8.85
N ASP A 583 12.21 27.43 9.82
CA ASP A 583 11.38 27.03 10.96
C ASP A 583 9.96 26.64 10.53
N PHE A 584 9.38 27.39 9.60
CA PHE A 584 8.08 27.07 9.04
C PHE A 584 8.14 25.77 8.24
N ALA A 585 9.17 25.58 7.40
CA ALA A 585 9.37 24.34 6.64
C ALA A 585 9.47 23.11 7.57
N ARG A 586 10.30 23.18 8.63
CA ARG A 586 10.42 22.10 9.63
C ARG A 586 9.10 21.80 10.33
N ALA A 587 8.33 22.84 10.68
CA ALA A 587 7.02 22.65 11.30
C ALA A 587 5.99 22.03 10.32
N MET A 588 6.06 22.36 9.03
CA MET A 588 5.25 21.71 7.98
C MET A 588 5.64 20.23 7.81
N LEU A 589 6.93 19.91 7.81
CA LEU A 589 7.43 18.53 7.75
C LEU A 589 6.98 17.71 8.97
N LYS A 590 7.04 18.27 10.18
CA LYS A 590 6.49 17.64 11.40
C LYS A 590 4.99 17.35 11.28
N ARG A 591 4.26 18.15 10.51
CA ARG A 591 2.82 17.95 10.22
C ARG A 591 2.56 17.00 9.03
N LYS A 592 3.62 16.34 8.52
CA LYS A 592 3.62 15.44 7.36
C LYS A 592 3.14 16.12 6.07
N ALA A 593 3.62 17.35 5.81
CA ALA A 593 3.42 18.00 4.52
C ALA A 593 3.94 17.11 3.38
N SER A 594 3.22 17.05 2.27
CA SER A 594 3.57 16.18 1.15
C SER A 594 4.86 16.65 0.48
N LEU A 595 5.80 15.71 0.31
CA LEU A 595 7.05 15.91 -0.43
C LEU A 595 6.89 15.68 -1.95
N THR A 596 5.73 15.16 -2.37
CA THR A 596 5.42 14.77 -3.75
C THR A 596 4.27 15.59 -4.35
N ALA A 597 3.72 16.55 -3.60
CA ALA A 597 2.73 17.48 -4.13
C ALA A 597 3.34 18.27 -5.29
N ILE A 598 2.56 18.51 -6.33
CA ILE A 598 2.94 19.34 -7.48
C ILE A 598 2.14 20.64 -7.49
N ASP A 599 2.79 21.73 -7.90
CA ASP A 599 2.12 22.99 -8.25
C ASP A 599 1.59 22.96 -9.71
N GLU A 600 1.00 24.05 -10.18
CA GLU A 600 0.47 24.14 -11.55
C GLU A 600 1.54 24.01 -12.65
N ASN A 601 2.82 24.19 -12.32
CA ASN A 601 3.94 24.02 -13.24
C ASN A 601 4.59 22.63 -13.14
N GLY A 602 4.03 21.72 -12.34
CA GLY A 602 4.59 20.39 -12.11
C GLY A 602 5.84 20.38 -11.22
N LEU A 603 6.07 21.42 -10.41
CA LEU A 603 7.22 21.51 -9.51
C LEU A 603 6.93 20.89 -8.15
N LEU A 604 7.90 20.12 -7.65
CA LEU A 604 7.91 19.53 -6.31
C LEU A 604 8.41 20.53 -5.25
N PRO A 605 8.18 20.28 -3.94
CA PRO A 605 8.78 21.06 -2.87
C PRO A 605 10.30 21.19 -2.97
N LEU A 606 11.01 20.11 -3.34
CA LEU A 606 12.45 20.16 -3.58
C LEU A 606 12.81 21.10 -4.74
N ASP A 607 12.02 21.11 -5.81
CA ASP A 607 12.27 21.98 -6.97
C ASP A 607 12.11 23.46 -6.58
N HIS A 608 11.20 23.78 -5.64
CA HIS A 608 11.06 25.11 -5.05
C HIS A 608 12.27 25.53 -4.21
N LEU A 609 12.82 24.62 -3.38
CA LEU A 609 14.07 24.85 -2.65
C LEU A 609 15.22 25.17 -3.62
N LEU A 610 15.35 24.36 -4.68
CA LEU A 610 16.37 24.54 -5.71
C LEU A 610 16.17 25.86 -6.47
N SER A 611 14.94 26.19 -6.84
CA SER A 611 14.61 27.43 -7.54
C SER A 611 14.99 28.67 -6.71
N GLY A 612 14.67 28.65 -5.42
CA GLY A 612 15.08 29.69 -4.46
C GLY A 612 16.60 29.80 -4.38
N TYR A 613 17.30 28.67 -4.27
CA TYR A 613 18.76 28.60 -4.17
C TYR A 613 19.47 29.17 -5.40
N PHE A 614 19.06 28.75 -6.59
CA PHE A 614 19.66 29.27 -7.83
C PHE A 614 19.37 30.76 -8.04
N GLN A 615 18.23 31.25 -7.56
CA GLN A 615 17.94 32.67 -7.60
C GLN A 615 18.75 33.46 -6.57
N TYR A 616 18.99 32.89 -5.37
CA TYR A 616 19.92 33.45 -4.39
C TYR A 616 21.34 33.57 -4.95
N LEU A 617 21.86 32.54 -5.65
CA LEU A 617 23.20 32.59 -6.24
C LEU A 617 23.38 33.77 -7.21
N GLN A 618 22.33 34.13 -7.94
CA GLN A 618 22.33 35.23 -8.91
C GLN A 618 22.10 36.60 -8.27
N GLN A 619 21.10 36.71 -7.39
CA GLN A 619 20.62 38.00 -6.87
C GLN A 619 21.21 38.36 -5.50
N LYS A 620 21.81 37.39 -4.80
CA LYS A 620 22.29 37.51 -3.41
C LYS A 620 21.23 38.04 -2.42
N ASN A 621 19.95 37.78 -2.69
CA ASN A 621 18.84 38.16 -1.82
C ASN A 621 18.68 37.15 -0.66
N PRO A 622 18.86 37.55 0.61
CA PRO A 622 18.78 36.64 1.75
C PRO A 622 17.35 36.17 2.09
N GLN A 623 16.32 36.72 1.46
CA GLN A 623 14.91 36.25 1.61
C GLN A 623 14.59 35.02 0.73
N LEU A 624 15.58 34.49 0.01
CA LEU A 624 15.47 33.27 -0.77
C LEU A 624 16.22 32.15 -0.05
N ALA A 625 16.03 30.91 -0.50
CA ALA A 625 16.83 29.79 0.01
C ALA A 625 18.34 30.05 -0.18
N THR A 626 19.07 30.12 0.91
CA THR A 626 20.53 30.29 0.90
C THR A 626 21.24 28.93 0.85
N THR A 627 22.58 28.94 0.77
CA THR A 627 23.38 27.71 0.93
C THR A 627 23.06 27.00 2.26
N ASP A 628 22.97 27.76 3.37
CA ASP A 628 22.63 27.19 4.68
C ASP A 628 21.22 26.57 4.70
N THR A 629 20.27 27.17 3.98
CA THR A 629 18.91 26.62 3.86
C THR A 629 18.96 25.29 3.09
N LEU A 630 19.71 25.24 2.00
CA LEU A 630 19.90 24.05 1.18
C LEU A 630 20.51 22.92 2.02
N GLU A 631 21.60 23.17 2.73
CA GLU A 631 22.26 22.18 3.59
C GLU A 631 21.35 21.64 4.69
N GLN A 632 20.53 22.52 5.29
CA GLN A 632 19.63 22.12 6.37
C GLN A 632 18.39 21.34 5.93
N LEU A 633 17.87 21.58 4.73
CA LEU A 633 16.55 21.07 4.32
C LEU A 633 16.60 20.08 3.15
N PHE A 634 17.69 20.02 2.38
CA PHE A 634 17.73 19.20 1.16
C PHE A 634 17.39 17.73 1.42
N GLN A 635 17.97 17.13 2.46
CA GLN A 635 17.69 15.71 2.77
C GLN A 635 16.26 15.51 3.31
N ASP A 636 15.75 16.45 4.11
CA ASP A 636 14.42 16.37 4.73
C ASP A 636 13.28 16.52 3.71
N VAL A 637 13.52 17.26 2.62
CA VAL A 637 12.49 17.55 1.60
C VAL A 637 12.64 16.74 0.32
N LYS A 638 13.72 15.96 0.20
CA LYS A 638 13.92 15.04 -0.92
C LYS A 638 12.96 13.85 -0.76
N PRO A 639 12.02 13.64 -1.70
CA PRO A 639 11.13 12.48 -1.62
C PRO A 639 11.92 11.19 -1.75
N VAL A 640 11.40 10.11 -1.18
CA VAL A 640 11.96 8.75 -1.30
C VAL A 640 12.07 8.33 -2.78
N GLY A 641 11.07 8.71 -3.58
CA GLY A 641 11.06 8.61 -5.02
C GLY A 641 9.78 9.20 -5.60
N ILE A 642 9.69 9.22 -6.91
CA ILE A 642 8.51 9.69 -7.65
C ILE A 642 8.18 8.68 -8.76
N THR A 643 6.90 8.57 -9.09
CA THR A 643 6.47 7.89 -10.31
C THR A 643 6.36 8.93 -11.40
N VAL A 644 6.84 8.63 -12.60
CA VAL A 644 6.72 9.49 -13.77
C VAL A 644 5.98 8.77 -14.89
N ASP A 645 4.99 9.42 -15.48
CA ASP A 645 4.32 9.00 -16.70
C ASP A 645 5.15 9.46 -17.89
N THR A 646 5.52 8.55 -18.78
CA THR A 646 6.28 8.85 -20.01
C THR A 646 5.41 8.68 -21.27
N GLY A 647 4.08 8.73 -21.13
CA GLY A 647 3.12 8.41 -22.19
C GLY A 647 2.82 6.90 -22.26
N ASP A 648 3.84 6.10 -22.57
CA ASP A 648 3.71 4.66 -22.80
C ASP A 648 3.93 3.80 -21.55
N ARG A 649 4.61 4.33 -20.53
CA ARG A 649 5.02 3.64 -19.30
C ARG A 649 4.86 4.56 -18.10
N LYS A 650 4.74 3.98 -16.92
CA LYS A 650 4.88 4.66 -15.63
C LYS A 650 6.12 4.14 -14.93
N LEU A 651 7.11 4.99 -14.72
CA LEU A 651 8.42 4.60 -14.22
C LEU A 651 8.65 5.18 -12.83
N TYR A 652 9.08 4.34 -11.90
CA TYR A 652 9.57 4.82 -10.62
C TYR A 652 11.00 5.37 -10.77
N ILE A 653 11.25 6.53 -10.20
CA ILE A 653 12.56 7.17 -10.11
C ILE A 653 12.87 7.40 -8.63
N ALA A 654 13.85 6.67 -8.12
CA ALA A 654 14.31 6.81 -6.74
C ALA A 654 14.90 8.22 -6.51
N GLY A 655 14.56 8.84 -5.37
CA GLY A 655 15.02 10.18 -5.00
C GLY A 655 16.54 10.26 -4.83
N GLN A 656 17.19 9.13 -4.55
CA GLN A 656 18.65 9.03 -4.43
C GLN A 656 19.37 8.93 -5.79
N SER A 657 18.64 8.72 -6.88
CA SER A 657 19.23 8.56 -8.21
C SER A 657 19.74 9.88 -8.77
N MET A 658 20.79 9.82 -9.60
CA MET A 658 21.25 11.01 -10.33
C MET A 658 20.23 11.47 -11.36
N ILE A 659 19.38 10.57 -11.87
CA ILE A 659 18.27 10.91 -12.78
C ILE A 659 17.31 11.88 -12.09
N PHE A 660 16.85 11.54 -10.89
CA PHE A 660 15.97 12.40 -10.10
C PHE A 660 16.59 13.78 -9.86
N PHE A 661 17.86 13.81 -9.41
CA PHE A 661 18.58 15.05 -9.15
C PHE A 661 18.65 15.95 -10.39
N LEU A 662 19.06 15.41 -11.54
CA LEU A 662 19.15 16.17 -12.79
C LEU A 662 17.79 16.68 -13.24
N MET A 663 16.74 15.86 -13.14
CA MET A 663 15.39 16.29 -13.47
C MET A 663 14.90 17.44 -12.58
N SER A 664 15.11 17.35 -11.27
CA SER A 664 14.76 18.41 -10.32
C SER A 664 15.50 19.72 -10.60
N VAL A 665 16.80 19.64 -10.88
CA VAL A 665 17.60 20.81 -11.26
C VAL A 665 17.08 21.43 -12.55
N MET A 666 16.84 20.62 -13.60
CA MET A 666 16.37 21.12 -14.88
C MET A 666 15.02 21.81 -14.74
N ARG A 667 14.05 21.21 -14.01
CA ARG A 667 12.75 21.84 -13.72
C ARG A 667 12.90 23.16 -12.95
N ALA A 668 13.81 23.23 -11.98
CA ALA A 668 14.03 24.43 -11.16
C ALA A 668 14.62 25.61 -11.95
N VAL A 669 15.43 25.37 -12.99
CA VAL A 669 16.11 26.46 -13.73
C VAL A 669 15.66 26.63 -15.18
N GLN A 670 14.69 25.85 -15.65
CA GLN A 670 14.24 25.82 -17.05
C GLN A 670 13.90 27.21 -17.63
N LYS A 671 13.26 28.09 -16.83
CA LYS A 671 12.83 29.43 -17.25
C LYS A 671 13.99 30.36 -17.65
N LYS A 672 15.22 30.00 -17.29
CA LYS A 672 16.43 30.79 -17.55
C LYS A 672 17.25 30.26 -18.73
N GLN A 673 16.90 29.09 -19.27
CA GLN A 673 17.67 28.45 -20.34
C GLN A 673 17.23 28.92 -21.73
N PRO A 674 18.15 28.98 -22.70
CA PRO A 674 17.79 29.21 -24.09
C PRO A 674 16.85 28.12 -24.59
N THR A 675 15.81 28.55 -25.31
CA THR A 675 14.80 27.66 -25.87
C THR A 675 15.20 27.24 -27.29
N TYR A 676 15.14 25.94 -27.56
CA TYR A 676 15.42 25.34 -28.86
C TYR A 676 14.14 24.80 -29.48
N SER A 677 13.91 25.08 -30.76
CA SER A 677 12.81 24.46 -31.50
C SER A 677 13.24 23.06 -31.94
N VAL A 678 12.50 22.05 -31.49
CA VAL A 678 12.81 20.65 -31.76
C VAL A 678 11.63 20.02 -32.46
N LYS A 679 11.90 19.37 -33.61
CA LYS A 679 10.96 18.44 -34.23
C LYS A 679 10.86 17.22 -33.33
N TRP A 680 9.71 17.05 -32.71
CA TRP A 680 9.48 15.97 -31.77
C TRP A 680 8.21 15.21 -32.14
N VAL A 681 8.26 13.90 -31.95
CA VAL A 681 7.16 12.96 -32.23
C VAL A 681 6.71 12.43 -30.87
N ASP A 682 5.48 12.76 -30.50
CA ASP A 682 4.87 12.23 -29.27
C ASP A 682 4.57 10.74 -29.36
N HIS A 683 4.20 10.13 -28.23
CA HIS A 683 3.77 8.73 -28.18
C HIS A 683 2.50 8.44 -29.02
N GLN A 684 1.75 9.46 -29.43
CA GLN A 684 0.59 9.36 -30.33
C GLN A 684 0.96 9.56 -31.81
N ALA A 685 2.26 9.57 -32.14
CA ALA A 685 2.79 9.82 -33.48
C ALA A 685 2.38 11.17 -34.08
N LYS A 686 2.08 12.18 -33.24
CA LYS A 686 1.85 13.55 -33.71
C LYS A 686 3.18 14.29 -33.72
N GLU A 687 3.62 14.66 -34.93
CA GLU A 687 4.75 15.54 -35.12
C GLU A 687 4.39 16.97 -34.69
N GLN A 688 5.17 17.53 -33.77
CA GLN A 688 5.04 18.90 -33.30
C GLN A 688 6.41 19.57 -33.24
N ASN A 689 6.47 20.83 -33.65
CA ASN A 689 7.60 21.70 -33.32
C ASN A 689 7.36 22.22 -31.91
N GLN A 690 8.12 21.71 -30.93
CA GLN A 690 8.01 22.18 -29.56
C GLN A 690 9.23 23.03 -29.16
N PRO A 691 9.02 24.22 -28.58
CA PRO A 691 10.07 25.02 -28.00
C PRO A 691 10.45 24.44 -26.62
N LEU A 692 11.67 23.90 -26.49
CA LEU A 692 12.15 23.27 -25.26
C LEU A 692 13.40 23.96 -24.69
N PRO A 693 13.49 24.18 -23.37
CA PRO A 693 14.68 24.73 -22.72
C PRO A 693 15.83 23.73 -22.79
N GLY A 694 16.95 24.14 -23.39
CA GLY A 694 18.12 23.28 -23.61
C GLY A 694 19.26 23.57 -22.63
N PHE A 695 19.87 22.50 -22.13
CA PHE A 695 20.97 22.51 -21.17
C PHE A 695 22.23 21.93 -21.81
N SER A 696 23.26 22.73 -21.94
CA SER A 696 24.58 22.26 -22.34
C SER A 696 25.28 21.53 -21.20
N MET A 697 26.28 20.72 -21.54
CA MET A 697 27.15 20.11 -20.53
C MET A 697 27.86 21.16 -19.66
N ASN A 698 28.11 22.37 -20.15
CA ASN A 698 28.74 23.42 -19.33
C ASN A 698 27.76 23.93 -18.27
N ASP A 699 26.47 24.06 -18.60
CA ASP A 699 25.43 24.44 -17.64
C ASP A 699 25.34 23.41 -16.51
N PHE A 700 25.36 22.11 -16.84
CA PHE A 700 25.40 21.06 -15.82
C PHE A 700 26.65 21.12 -14.94
N MET A 701 27.83 21.43 -15.52
CA MET A 701 29.06 21.55 -14.73
C MET A 701 29.02 22.76 -13.80
N GLU A 702 28.52 23.91 -14.26
CA GLU A 702 28.34 25.10 -13.44
C GLU A 702 27.37 24.81 -12.29
N ILE A 703 26.19 24.29 -12.61
CA ILE A 703 25.15 23.99 -11.62
C ILE A 703 25.65 22.99 -10.57
N THR A 704 26.21 21.85 -10.99
CA THR A 704 26.67 20.81 -10.06
C THR A 704 27.87 21.24 -9.22
N SER A 705 28.70 22.17 -9.72
CA SER A 705 29.82 22.72 -8.96
C SER A 705 29.36 23.54 -7.74
N ALA A 706 28.20 24.19 -7.83
CA ALA A 706 27.62 25.04 -6.79
C ALA A 706 26.98 24.27 -5.63
N PHE A 707 26.87 22.94 -5.69
CA PHE A 707 26.33 22.14 -4.58
C PHE A 707 27.40 21.77 -3.54
N PRO A 708 27.08 21.74 -2.24
CA PRO A 708 27.94 21.14 -1.21
C PRO A 708 28.24 19.66 -1.48
N GLY A 709 29.37 19.16 -0.98
CA GLY A 709 29.81 17.78 -1.19
C GLY A 709 28.95 16.74 -0.46
N GLU A 710 28.34 17.18 0.63
CA GLU A 710 27.41 16.46 1.51
C GLU A 710 26.09 16.18 0.78
N ILE A 711 25.69 17.06 -0.14
CA ILE A 711 24.49 16.91 -0.97
C ILE A 711 24.83 16.17 -2.27
N LEU A 712 25.89 16.61 -2.95
CA LEU A 712 26.31 16.03 -4.21
C LEU A 712 27.79 15.63 -4.13
N PRO A 713 28.09 14.33 -3.93
CA PRO A 713 29.46 13.84 -3.83
C PRO A 713 30.31 14.18 -5.05
N LYS A 714 31.63 14.38 -4.85
CA LYS A 714 32.58 14.80 -5.90
C LYS A 714 32.53 13.94 -7.16
N TYR A 715 32.31 12.62 -7.04
CA TYR A 715 32.26 11.75 -8.22
C TYR A 715 30.99 11.98 -9.08
N ARG A 716 29.86 12.37 -8.48
CA ARG A 716 28.61 12.69 -9.20
C ARG A 716 28.69 14.02 -9.97
N LYS A 717 29.65 14.88 -9.60
CA LYS A 717 29.96 16.13 -10.31
C LYS A 717 30.84 15.93 -11.55
N LYS A 718 31.37 14.72 -11.78
CA LYS A 718 32.26 14.46 -12.93
C LYS A 718 31.47 14.54 -14.24
N ARG A 719 32.03 15.26 -15.22
CA ARG A 719 31.45 15.39 -16.57
C ARG A 719 31.12 14.03 -17.21
N THR A 720 32.03 13.07 -17.08
CA THR A 720 31.84 11.71 -17.61
C THR A 720 30.66 10.98 -16.99
N TYR A 721 30.44 11.16 -15.69
CA TYR A 721 29.32 10.56 -14.97
C TYR A 721 27.98 11.16 -15.40
N ILE A 722 27.86 12.50 -15.39
CA ILE A 722 26.63 13.19 -15.81
C ILE A 722 26.28 12.84 -17.26
N ASN A 723 27.27 12.84 -18.16
CA ASN A 723 27.06 12.46 -19.55
C ASN A 723 26.59 11.00 -19.70
N ALA A 724 27.10 10.08 -18.89
CA ALA A 724 26.63 8.69 -18.89
C ALA A 724 25.16 8.60 -18.45
N ILE A 725 24.76 9.30 -17.39
CA ILE A 725 23.37 9.31 -16.91
C ILE A 725 22.41 9.89 -17.96
N LEU A 726 22.76 11.03 -18.54
CA LEU A 726 21.94 11.67 -19.59
C LEU A 726 21.82 10.76 -20.80
N SER A 727 22.93 10.26 -21.35
CA SER A 727 22.94 9.47 -22.58
C SER A 727 22.30 8.09 -22.44
N ASN A 728 22.35 7.47 -21.26
CA ASN A 728 21.69 6.17 -21.02
C ASN A 728 20.18 6.30 -20.86
N ASN A 729 19.66 7.49 -20.57
CA ASN A 729 18.24 7.74 -20.31
C ASN A 729 17.58 8.64 -21.37
N GLU A 730 18.13 8.66 -22.59
CA GLU A 730 17.58 9.36 -23.74
C GLU A 730 16.32 8.68 -24.27
N TYR A 731 15.31 9.47 -24.66
CA TYR A 731 14.06 8.98 -25.24
C TYR A 731 14.26 8.04 -26.45
N HIS A 732 15.26 8.29 -27.30
CA HIS A 732 15.58 7.42 -28.43
C HIS A 732 16.07 6.02 -28.02
N ARG A 733 16.46 5.83 -26.75
CA ARG A 733 16.86 4.54 -26.19
C ARG A 733 15.74 3.89 -25.37
N ARG A 734 14.49 4.36 -25.44
CA ARG A 734 13.35 3.86 -24.64
C ARG A 734 13.12 2.35 -24.72
N ASP A 735 13.51 1.73 -25.84
CA ASP A 735 13.42 0.27 -26.04
C ASP A 735 14.46 -0.51 -25.21
N LYS A 736 15.44 0.16 -24.60
CA LYS A 736 16.41 -0.46 -23.70
C LYS A 736 15.82 -0.65 -22.31
N PRO A 737 16.01 -1.82 -21.67
CA PRO A 737 15.41 -2.13 -20.36
C PRO A 737 15.66 -1.10 -19.26
N TYR A 738 16.87 -0.53 -19.20
CA TYR A 738 17.30 0.41 -18.15
C TYR A 738 16.97 1.88 -18.46
N CYS A 739 16.50 2.18 -19.67
CA CYS A 739 16.28 3.56 -20.07
C CYS A 739 14.98 4.10 -19.50
N LYS A 740 15.09 5.14 -18.67
CA LYS A 740 13.92 5.85 -18.13
C LYS A 740 13.29 6.85 -19.12
N ALA A 741 13.93 7.07 -20.27
CA ALA A 741 13.43 7.92 -21.36
C ALA A 741 13.05 9.35 -20.94
N VAL A 742 13.74 9.90 -19.92
CA VAL A 742 13.40 11.19 -19.33
C VAL A 742 14.10 12.38 -19.97
N PHE A 743 15.17 12.14 -20.75
CA PHE A 743 15.94 13.19 -21.40
C PHE A 743 15.78 13.15 -22.92
N LEU A 744 15.80 14.32 -23.55
CA LEU A 744 15.85 14.49 -24.99
C LEU A 744 17.18 15.15 -25.37
N ARG A 745 17.91 14.59 -26.34
CA ARG A 745 19.09 15.24 -26.90
C ARG A 745 18.66 16.15 -28.05
N VAL A 746 18.74 17.46 -27.84
CA VAL A 746 18.27 18.48 -28.79
C VAL A 746 19.40 19.07 -29.64
N GLY A 747 20.64 18.80 -29.25
CA GLY A 747 21.84 19.21 -29.98
C GLY A 747 23.08 18.50 -29.47
N LYS A 748 24.26 18.80 -30.05
CA LYS A 748 25.52 18.17 -29.63
C LYS A 748 25.87 18.58 -28.19
N GLY A 749 25.63 17.68 -27.24
CA GLY A 749 25.85 17.93 -25.82
C GLY A 749 24.83 18.87 -25.19
N ILE A 750 23.66 19.05 -25.83
CA ILE A 750 22.53 19.86 -25.34
C ILE A 750 21.34 18.93 -25.09
N TYR A 751 20.79 19.01 -23.88
CA TYR A 751 19.72 18.16 -23.38
C TYR A 751 18.52 18.98 -22.92
N ALA A 752 17.32 18.47 -23.15
CA ALA A 752 16.08 18.97 -22.59
C ALA A 752 15.38 17.85 -21.80
N LEU A 753 14.44 18.22 -20.93
CA LEU A 753 13.51 17.24 -20.37
C LEU A 753 12.57 16.77 -21.48
N ASN A 754 12.26 15.47 -21.49
CA ASN A 754 11.26 14.94 -22.39
C ASN A 754 9.87 15.54 -22.04
N PRO A 755 9.19 16.21 -22.98
CA PRO A 755 7.92 16.89 -22.70
C PRO A 755 6.77 15.95 -22.36
N ASP A 756 6.85 14.68 -22.76
CA ASP A 756 5.88 13.62 -22.39
C ASP A 756 6.06 13.11 -20.94
N VAL A 757 7.06 13.62 -20.21
CA VAL A 757 7.33 13.21 -18.83
C VAL A 757 6.57 14.07 -17.85
N HIS A 758 5.65 13.45 -17.13
CA HIS A 758 4.84 14.08 -16.09
C HIS A 758 4.98 13.32 -14.77
N ILE A 759 4.95 14.04 -13.64
CA ILE A 759 5.02 13.47 -12.29
C ILE A 759 3.62 13.14 -11.79
#